data_AF-A0AA47HYH9-F1
#
_entry.id   AF-A0AA47HYH9-F1
#
_cell.length_a   1.000
_cell.length_b   1.000
_cell.length_c   1.000
_cell.angle_alpha   90.00
_cell.angle_beta   90.00
_cell.angle_gamma   90.00
#
_symmetry.space_group_name_H-M   'P 1'
#
loop_
_entity.id
_entity.type
_entity.pdbx_description
1 polymer ?
#
loop_
_entity_poly.entity_id
_entity_poly.type
_entity_poly.pdbx_seq_one_letter_code
_entity_poly.pdbx_strand_id
1 'polypeptide(L)'
;MRMNVQEKKRIVVVLGMHRSGTSALTRALVAIGAGVGDNLLPAGHDNPKGFWEDKDFVTLNDRLLAVLDASYDSLALLPDEFECRSDVKELLLEAVLMLRDKLAGNDLFALKDPRTCRLLPFWQLVFSHLDLSVAYVIAVRHPLSVADSLGKRNQFPTRKSLWLWLQHYSSAINDTNGMPRLFVDYDQLLAEPQQQLQRLASWLELPGHDHDEAIRDYIESFLSADLRHAAYSSDDVLLCPQMPALVIQAYRSLLGATSASEGPGFDGEWQALSEALRQQREMLDFLQQYDRLYLELKAEFKRASDELERASQQLEHERSLHDDELDRLEQSLVSAKGELSELRQQAQREQAAIRQAGQQEVNRLQARLSQMEQELHTFRNSKSMRITAPARALVRLMGSASSAAQAKQSLHLASAKTGQLLDRSAFILRQEGPLAFCRRTVGYVGRSVRRRLATRKAERYIPLATAETGTPPLVSFITPIYDRTDVLREAIQSALAQTLPVFEVILVTDGSPAATMAVVEEFRHDPRVRIFSYPVSSGNAVRGRNKGILEARGRYIAFLDSDDIAAPDRLEVCLPLLESGQADVVYGSWRAKLDGTRMIDGLVDGQVVHSPDCDLDMLLKVCVPCQSTVMVRRDSLLEAGFLKPRMEYREDHELWARLAYHGARFKSIEHVLTDLRLHAGNNELNFKDNDGHWEGLLAREYRLQGPRPKKIAFMLACLGISGGAAVVLRHVSMLMEQGHDAFVISLGDDGDISWFGNPAIRVYRLDELSRCGVGNIDLLFATFWTTVEWLERIPARRKLYFVQSDERLFYDEAAVKAQVAATYQQDHEYVVIANWIGDMLRSEFGHETVHYVPNGIDPEMFYPDSPLQEKDPSRPRVLIEGPISVPFKGMADAYEAVKLLDCEIWIVSSSGRPEAHWRYDRFFEGVDHAQMRHIYSSCDILLKMSRVESFAYPPLEAMACGCNVVLGEVRGGVEYAQDEVNLLKVGAGDVAQARAAVARLMADESLRERLRLAGYETVRNWNWEASSVAMTAVLADTQEDNYVASQAPSGSLLDAS
;
A
#
# COMPACT_ATOMS: atom_id res chain seq x y z
N MET A 1 75.56 -35.72 -35.04
CA MET A 1 74.36 -34.94 -35.45
C MET A 1 73.91 -34.19 -34.21
N ARG A 2 74.09 -32.86 -34.13
CA ARG A 2 73.55 -32.09 -32.99
C ARG A 2 72.05 -31.98 -33.22
N MET A 3 71.24 -32.55 -32.33
CA MET A 3 69.81 -32.25 -32.31
C MET A 3 69.67 -30.81 -31.80
N ASN A 4 69.10 -29.92 -32.62
CA ASN A 4 68.65 -28.63 -32.14
C ASN A 4 67.56 -28.91 -31.10
N VAL A 5 67.85 -28.62 -29.84
CA VAL A 5 66.79 -28.39 -28.85
C VAL A 5 66.15 -27.07 -29.28
N GLN A 6 64.99 -27.16 -29.91
CA GLN A 6 64.21 -25.98 -30.27
C GLN A 6 63.69 -25.39 -28.97
N GLU A 7 64.05 -24.14 -28.66
CA GLU A 7 63.58 -23.47 -27.45
C GLU A 7 62.04 -23.43 -27.45
N LYS A 8 61.45 -23.81 -26.31
CA LYS A 8 60.00 -23.77 -26.15
C LYS A 8 59.54 -22.33 -26.17
N LYS A 9 58.57 -22.00 -27.03
CA LYS A 9 57.95 -20.69 -27.04
C LYS A 9 57.35 -20.38 -25.68
N ARG A 10 57.52 -19.13 -25.24
CA ARG A 10 57.14 -18.67 -23.91
C ARG A 10 55.80 -17.96 -24.00
N ILE A 11 54.87 -18.34 -23.13
CA ILE A 11 53.56 -17.69 -23.03
C ILE A 11 53.32 -17.19 -21.61
N VAL A 12 52.92 -15.93 -21.51
CA VAL A 12 52.57 -15.27 -20.25
C VAL A 12 51.06 -15.06 -20.23
N VAL A 13 50.38 -15.66 -19.25
CA VAL A 13 48.93 -15.57 -19.12
C VAL A 13 48.59 -14.55 -18.02
N VAL A 14 47.92 -13.47 -18.41
CA VAL A 14 47.52 -12.39 -17.50
C VAL A 14 46.15 -12.70 -16.91
N LEU A 15 46.13 -12.99 -15.61
CA LEU A 15 44.94 -13.37 -14.85
C LEU A 15 44.53 -12.23 -13.90
N GLY A 16 43.24 -12.14 -13.61
CA GLY A 16 42.63 -11.18 -12.69
C GLY A 16 41.19 -10.88 -13.10
N MET A 17 40.34 -10.50 -12.13
CA MET A 17 38.95 -10.13 -12.38
C MET A 17 38.85 -8.95 -13.38
N HIS A 18 37.75 -8.82 -14.12
CA HIS A 18 37.49 -7.60 -14.90
C HIS A 18 37.68 -6.36 -14.00
N ARG A 19 38.35 -5.32 -14.53
CA ARG A 19 38.67 -4.07 -13.78
C ARG A 19 39.73 -4.18 -12.67
N SER A 20 40.39 -5.33 -12.50
CA SER A 20 41.57 -5.48 -11.62
C SER A 20 42.86 -4.82 -12.13
N GLY A 21 42.90 -4.34 -13.38
CA GLY A 21 44.11 -3.73 -13.96
C GLY A 21 44.88 -4.61 -14.93
N THR A 22 44.37 -5.81 -15.26
CA THR A 22 44.95 -6.73 -16.26
C THR A 22 45.31 -6.06 -17.59
N SER A 23 44.55 -5.07 -18.07
CA SER A 23 44.88 -4.33 -19.30
C SER A 23 46.19 -3.53 -19.19
N ALA A 24 46.44 -2.89 -18.04
CA ALA A 24 47.69 -2.16 -17.80
C ALA A 24 48.87 -3.12 -17.69
N LEU A 25 48.69 -4.24 -16.99
CA LEU A 25 49.70 -5.28 -16.85
C LEU A 25 50.03 -5.99 -18.19
N THR A 26 49.03 -6.14 -19.08
CA THR A 26 49.26 -6.63 -20.45
C THR A 26 50.07 -5.64 -21.27
N ARG A 27 49.78 -4.33 -21.17
CA ARG A 27 50.61 -3.31 -21.83
C ARG A 27 52.01 -3.22 -21.24
N ALA A 28 52.20 -3.47 -19.93
CA ALA A 28 53.52 -3.60 -19.32
C ALA A 28 54.32 -4.77 -19.93
N LEU A 29 53.68 -5.92 -20.17
CA LEU A 29 54.30 -7.06 -20.86
C LEU A 29 54.73 -6.68 -22.30
N VAL A 30 53.88 -5.96 -23.04
CA VAL A 30 54.24 -5.45 -24.38
C VAL A 30 55.42 -4.47 -24.31
N ALA A 31 55.47 -3.60 -23.30
CA ALA A 31 56.56 -2.66 -23.11
C ALA A 31 57.91 -3.33 -22.79
N ILE A 32 57.91 -4.58 -22.30
CA ILE A 32 59.11 -5.40 -22.07
C ILE A 32 59.30 -6.51 -23.12
N GLY A 33 58.67 -6.39 -24.30
CA GLY A 33 58.96 -7.24 -25.46
C GLY A 33 58.01 -8.42 -25.71
N ALA A 34 56.89 -8.55 -24.98
CA ALA A 34 55.89 -9.58 -25.28
C ALA A 34 55.02 -9.20 -26.49
N GLY A 35 54.86 -10.12 -27.43
CA GLY A 35 53.82 -10.02 -28.46
C GLY A 35 52.43 -10.16 -27.85
N VAL A 36 51.44 -9.49 -28.44
CA VAL A 36 50.01 -9.70 -28.17
C VAL A 36 49.30 -10.06 -29.48
N GLY A 37 48.07 -10.55 -29.38
CA GLY A 37 47.28 -10.94 -30.54
C GLY A 37 47.06 -9.81 -31.56
N ASP A 38 46.83 -10.19 -32.80
CA ASP A 38 46.69 -9.31 -33.96
C ASP A 38 45.29 -8.71 -34.14
N ASN A 39 44.28 -9.24 -33.43
CA ASN A 39 42.88 -8.83 -33.52
C ASN A 39 42.38 -8.22 -32.20
N LEU A 40 43.06 -7.19 -31.68
CA LEU A 40 42.73 -6.61 -30.38
C LEU A 40 41.36 -5.91 -30.35
N LEU A 41 40.63 -6.07 -29.25
CA LEU A 41 39.36 -5.36 -29.01
C LEU A 41 39.58 -3.83 -28.99
N PRO A 42 38.72 -3.05 -29.69
CA PRO A 42 38.85 -1.59 -29.77
C PRO A 42 38.63 -0.93 -28.41
N ALA A 43 39.20 0.26 -28.21
CA ALA A 43 38.94 1.06 -27.02
C ALA A 43 37.45 1.40 -26.89
N GLY A 44 36.91 1.24 -25.67
CA GLY A 44 35.52 1.54 -25.34
C GLY A 44 35.40 2.77 -24.45
N HIS A 45 34.20 3.35 -24.35
CA HIS A 45 33.92 4.44 -23.42
C HIS A 45 34.26 4.06 -21.96
N ASP A 46 34.03 2.79 -21.60
CA ASP A 46 34.36 2.24 -20.29
C ASP A 46 35.85 1.88 -20.15
N ASN A 47 36.65 1.83 -21.23
CA ASN A 47 38.10 1.61 -21.16
C ASN A 47 38.84 2.35 -22.30
N PRO A 48 39.09 3.68 -22.15
CA PRO A 48 39.59 4.51 -23.24
C PRO A 48 41.00 4.18 -23.74
N LYS A 49 41.84 3.51 -22.93
CA LYS A 49 43.21 3.11 -23.30
C LYS A 49 43.31 1.70 -23.91
N GLY A 50 42.17 1.14 -24.35
CA GLY A 50 42.12 -0.16 -25.02
C GLY A 50 42.10 -1.35 -24.06
N PHE A 51 41.50 -2.47 -24.49
CA PHE A 51 41.34 -3.66 -23.64
C PHE A 51 42.55 -4.57 -23.62
N TRP A 52 43.38 -4.59 -24.67
CA TRP A 52 44.53 -5.51 -24.81
C TRP A 52 44.11 -6.99 -24.71
N GLU A 53 42.87 -7.26 -25.13
CA GLU A 53 42.23 -8.58 -25.24
C GLU A 53 42.15 -8.89 -26.73
N ASP A 54 42.62 -10.06 -27.16
CA ASP A 54 42.42 -10.51 -28.54
C ASP A 54 40.97 -11.01 -28.71
N LYS A 55 40.29 -10.47 -29.72
CA LYS A 55 38.87 -10.71 -29.98
C LYS A 55 38.57 -12.18 -30.29
N ASP A 56 39.51 -12.92 -30.86
CA ASP A 56 39.29 -14.32 -31.22
C ASP A 56 39.30 -15.19 -29.95
N PHE A 57 40.20 -14.92 -29.00
CA PHE A 57 40.19 -15.54 -27.68
C PHE A 57 38.93 -15.18 -26.89
N VAL A 58 38.49 -13.92 -26.91
CA VAL A 58 37.24 -13.50 -26.24
C VAL A 58 36.02 -14.21 -26.83
N THR A 59 35.93 -14.30 -28.16
CA THR A 59 34.83 -14.97 -28.87
C THR A 59 34.80 -16.47 -28.56
N LEU A 60 35.97 -17.11 -28.49
CA LEU A 60 36.11 -18.51 -28.10
C LEU A 60 35.72 -18.74 -26.62
N ASN A 61 36.16 -17.87 -25.71
CA ASN A 61 35.85 -17.96 -24.28
C ASN A 61 34.35 -17.75 -24.00
N ASP A 62 33.70 -16.80 -24.67
CA ASP A 62 32.24 -16.60 -24.56
C ASP A 62 31.46 -17.83 -25.11
N ARG A 63 31.91 -18.44 -26.22
CA ARG A 63 31.34 -19.71 -26.73
C ARG A 63 31.54 -20.87 -25.75
N LEU A 64 32.72 -21.00 -25.15
CA LEU A 64 33.02 -22.05 -24.18
C LEU A 64 32.19 -21.90 -22.91
N LEU A 65 32.05 -20.67 -22.38
CA LEU A 65 31.16 -20.40 -21.24
C LEU A 65 29.70 -20.74 -21.57
N ALA A 66 29.21 -20.37 -22.76
CA ALA A 66 27.84 -20.68 -23.17
C ALA A 66 27.57 -22.20 -23.27
N VAL A 67 28.52 -23.00 -23.74
CA VAL A 67 28.44 -24.48 -23.75
C VAL A 67 28.39 -25.06 -22.33
N LEU A 68 28.95 -24.35 -21.34
CA LEU A 68 28.96 -24.72 -19.93
C LEU A 68 27.80 -24.09 -19.12
N ASP A 69 26.76 -23.56 -19.78
CA ASP A 69 25.63 -22.85 -19.17
C ASP A 69 26.05 -21.69 -18.24
N ALA A 70 27.16 -21.04 -18.58
CA ALA A 70 27.79 -19.99 -17.79
C ALA A 70 28.00 -18.69 -18.59
N SER A 71 28.27 -17.61 -17.87
CA SER A 71 28.70 -16.31 -18.37
C SER A 71 29.91 -15.81 -17.59
N TYR A 72 30.59 -14.76 -18.08
CA TYR A 72 31.71 -14.16 -17.35
C TYR A 72 31.29 -13.66 -15.95
N ASP A 73 30.02 -13.24 -15.79
CA ASP A 73 29.44 -12.71 -14.55
C ASP A 73 28.54 -13.70 -13.79
N SER A 74 28.54 -14.99 -14.15
CA SER A 74 27.85 -16.05 -13.41
C SER A 74 28.54 -16.35 -12.08
N LEU A 75 27.81 -16.56 -10.98
CA LEU A 75 28.42 -16.89 -9.68
C LEU A 75 28.72 -18.38 -9.46
N ALA A 76 28.11 -19.27 -10.24
CA ALA A 76 28.35 -20.71 -10.14
C ALA A 76 29.78 -21.12 -10.51
N LEU A 77 30.23 -22.21 -9.90
CA LEU A 77 31.46 -22.89 -10.26
C LEU A 77 31.23 -23.70 -11.55
N LEU A 78 32.28 -23.90 -12.35
CA LEU A 78 32.17 -24.76 -13.52
C LEU A 78 31.88 -26.23 -13.09
N PRO A 79 31.27 -27.04 -13.97
CA PRO A 79 31.14 -28.47 -13.73
C PRO A 79 32.53 -29.12 -13.55
N ASP A 80 32.62 -30.08 -12.65
CA ASP A 80 33.85 -30.86 -12.48
C ASP A 80 34.06 -31.73 -13.75
N GLU A 81 35.32 -31.93 -14.19
CA GLU A 81 35.71 -32.65 -15.42
C GLU A 81 35.10 -32.10 -16.73
N PHE A 82 34.74 -30.82 -16.81
CA PHE A 82 34.10 -30.22 -17.98
C PHE A 82 34.91 -30.37 -19.29
N GLU A 83 36.25 -30.41 -19.19
CA GLU A 83 37.18 -30.66 -20.28
C GLU A 83 37.01 -32.03 -20.96
N CYS A 84 36.33 -32.98 -20.29
CA CYS A 84 36.04 -34.29 -20.84
C CYS A 84 34.81 -34.30 -21.78
N ARG A 85 33.98 -33.25 -21.78
CA ARG A 85 32.78 -33.18 -22.64
C ARG A 85 33.15 -33.12 -24.13
N SER A 86 32.27 -33.66 -24.99
CA SER A 86 32.51 -33.74 -26.44
C SER A 86 32.46 -32.38 -27.14
N ASP A 87 31.56 -31.50 -26.71
CA ASP A 87 31.41 -30.13 -27.20
C ASP A 87 32.63 -29.25 -26.84
N VAL A 88 33.16 -29.39 -25.63
CA VAL A 88 34.40 -28.72 -25.21
C VAL A 88 35.62 -29.22 -26.00
N LYS A 89 35.67 -30.50 -26.38
CA LYS A 89 36.77 -31.07 -27.19
C LYS A 89 36.84 -30.53 -28.62
N GLU A 90 35.72 -30.12 -29.21
CA GLU A 90 35.72 -29.45 -30.52
C GLU A 90 36.36 -28.06 -30.40
N LEU A 91 35.98 -27.29 -29.37
CA LEU A 91 36.56 -25.98 -29.07
C LEU A 91 38.05 -26.07 -28.71
N LEU A 92 38.51 -27.17 -28.09
CA LEU A 92 39.92 -27.41 -27.78
C LEU A 92 40.79 -27.45 -29.04
N LEU A 93 40.32 -28.11 -30.11
CA LEU A 93 41.04 -28.16 -31.39
C LEU A 93 41.11 -26.78 -32.06
N GLU A 94 40.01 -26.02 -32.02
CA GLU A 94 39.95 -24.64 -32.51
C GLU A 94 40.95 -23.75 -31.76
N ALA A 95 41.00 -23.85 -30.43
CA ALA A 95 41.93 -23.11 -29.57
C ALA A 95 43.41 -23.41 -29.86
N VAL A 96 43.74 -24.69 -30.05
CA VAL A 96 45.11 -25.16 -30.36
C VAL A 96 45.59 -24.62 -31.70
N LEU A 97 44.73 -24.61 -32.73
CA LEU A 97 45.08 -24.04 -34.03
C LEU A 97 45.21 -22.51 -33.95
N MET A 98 44.24 -21.82 -33.35
CA MET A 98 44.23 -20.37 -33.18
C MET A 98 45.47 -19.85 -32.44
N LEU A 99 45.82 -20.47 -31.31
CA LEU A 99 46.99 -20.05 -30.53
C LEU A 99 48.31 -20.37 -31.26
N ARG A 100 48.39 -21.51 -31.97
CA ARG A 100 49.57 -21.85 -32.78
C ARG A 100 49.86 -20.78 -33.84
N ASP A 101 48.83 -20.27 -34.50
CA ASP A 101 48.96 -19.26 -35.54
C ASP A 101 49.33 -17.89 -34.94
N LYS A 102 48.70 -17.47 -33.84
CA LYS A 102 49.07 -16.21 -33.15
C LYS A 102 50.46 -16.23 -32.50
N LEU A 103 51.01 -17.41 -32.23
CA LEU A 103 52.41 -17.58 -31.83
C LEU A 103 53.40 -17.45 -33.00
N ALA A 104 52.97 -17.42 -34.26
CA ALA A 104 53.87 -17.33 -35.42
C ALA A 104 54.50 -15.92 -35.53
N GLY A 105 55.76 -15.80 -35.11
CA GLY A 105 56.53 -14.54 -35.13
C GLY A 105 56.86 -13.97 -33.75
N ASN A 106 56.32 -14.55 -32.67
CA ASN A 106 56.60 -14.14 -31.29
C ASN A 106 57.31 -15.28 -30.52
N ASP A 107 58.43 -14.97 -29.87
CA ASP A 107 59.13 -15.90 -28.96
C ASP A 107 58.61 -15.81 -27.52
N LEU A 108 58.10 -14.62 -27.15
CA LEU A 108 57.33 -14.33 -25.94
C LEU A 108 55.96 -13.78 -26.34
N PHE A 109 54.87 -14.42 -25.89
CA PHE A 109 53.49 -13.99 -26.18
C PHE A 109 52.68 -13.79 -24.90
N ALA A 110 51.88 -12.73 -24.82
CA ALA A 110 50.99 -12.44 -23.71
C ALA A 110 49.52 -12.75 -24.08
N LEU A 111 48.91 -13.69 -23.37
CA LEU A 111 47.48 -14.01 -23.48
C LEU A 111 46.72 -13.33 -22.33
N LYS A 112 45.69 -12.56 -22.67
CA LYS A 112 44.83 -11.90 -21.68
C LYS A 112 43.35 -11.89 -22.10
N ASP A 113 42.54 -12.50 -21.25
CA ASP A 113 41.09 -12.30 -21.12
C ASP A 113 40.74 -12.66 -19.66
N PRO A 114 40.06 -11.78 -18.89
CA PRO A 114 39.65 -12.11 -17.52
C PRO A 114 38.84 -13.41 -17.36
N ARG A 115 38.14 -13.87 -18.41
CA ARG A 115 37.44 -15.17 -18.42
C ARG A 115 38.39 -16.36 -18.29
N THR A 116 39.65 -16.20 -18.73
CA THR A 116 40.71 -17.21 -18.61
C THR A 116 40.92 -17.63 -17.16
N CYS A 117 40.64 -16.76 -16.17
CA CYS A 117 40.68 -17.13 -14.75
C CYS A 117 39.77 -18.32 -14.42
N ARG A 118 38.61 -18.43 -15.07
CA ARG A 118 37.61 -19.48 -14.86
C ARG A 118 37.85 -20.68 -15.78
N LEU A 119 38.30 -20.40 -16.99
CA LEU A 119 38.53 -21.38 -18.06
C LEU A 119 39.97 -21.92 -18.06
N LEU A 120 40.75 -21.70 -16.99
CA LEU A 120 42.17 -22.00 -17.00
C LEU A 120 42.49 -23.50 -17.21
N PRO A 121 41.74 -24.47 -16.66
CA PRO A 121 41.97 -25.90 -16.94
C PRO A 121 41.88 -26.23 -18.44
N PHE A 122 40.93 -25.62 -19.16
CA PHE A 122 40.85 -25.75 -20.62
C PHE A 122 42.07 -25.16 -21.33
N TRP A 123 42.47 -23.94 -20.96
CA TRP A 123 43.64 -23.29 -21.58
C TRP A 123 44.95 -24.00 -21.26
N GLN A 124 45.09 -24.62 -20.09
CA GLN A 124 46.24 -25.48 -19.75
C GLN A 124 46.34 -26.70 -20.67
N LEU A 125 45.23 -27.31 -21.07
CA LEU A 125 45.23 -28.34 -22.10
C LEU A 125 45.72 -27.79 -23.45
N VAL A 126 45.27 -26.59 -23.86
CA VAL A 126 45.74 -25.93 -25.09
C VAL A 126 47.25 -25.72 -25.06
N PHE A 127 47.79 -25.18 -23.96
CA PHE A 127 49.22 -24.94 -23.81
C PHE A 127 50.05 -26.23 -23.78
N SER A 128 49.51 -27.30 -23.17
CA SER A 128 50.12 -28.62 -23.15
C SER A 128 50.18 -29.27 -24.54
N HIS A 129 49.12 -29.15 -25.35
CA HIS A 129 49.11 -29.65 -26.73
C HIS A 129 50.11 -28.93 -27.66
N LEU A 130 50.49 -27.70 -27.32
CA LEU A 130 51.47 -26.89 -28.05
C LEU A 130 52.89 -26.94 -27.44
N ASP A 131 53.09 -27.71 -26.37
CA ASP A 131 54.34 -27.86 -25.61
C ASP A 131 55.00 -26.53 -25.18
N LEU A 132 54.17 -25.57 -24.73
CA LEU A 132 54.61 -24.21 -24.39
C LEU A 132 55.24 -24.11 -23.00
N SER A 133 56.15 -23.15 -22.83
CA SER A 133 56.63 -22.72 -21.50
C SER A 133 55.68 -21.66 -20.95
N VAL A 134 54.79 -22.04 -20.03
CA VAL A 134 53.74 -21.16 -19.47
C VAL A 134 54.21 -20.48 -18.18
N ALA A 135 53.91 -19.18 -18.06
CA ALA A 135 54.07 -18.39 -16.85
C ALA A 135 52.80 -17.55 -16.60
N TYR A 136 52.45 -17.31 -15.34
CA TYR A 136 51.21 -16.62 -14.95
C TYR A 136 51.51 -15.28 -14.28
N VAL A 137 50.77 -14.24 -14.63
CA VAL A 137 50.85 -12.94 -13.93
C VAL A 137 49.46 -12.57 -13.43
N ILE A 138 49.30 -12.52 -12.11
CA ILE A 138 48.02 -12.32 -11.45
C ILE A 138 47.95 -10.84 -11.01
N ALA A 139 47.12 -10.07 -11.71
CA ALA A 139 46.81 -8.68 -11.37
C ALA A 139 45.90 -8.65 -10.13
N VAL A 140 46.41 -8.14 -9.01
CA VAL A 140 45.68 -7.99 -7.74
C VAL A 140 45.16 -6.55 -7.64
N ARG A 141 43.92 -6.37 -7.18
CA ARG A 141 43.36 -5.05 -6.89
C ARG A 141 42.30 -5.13 -5.80
N HIS A 142 42.25 -4.07 -4.98
CA HIS A 142 41.29 -3.91 -3.88
C HIS A 142 39.84 -4.27 -4.29
N PRO A 143 39.13 -5.14 -3.53
CA PRO A 143 37.82 -5.65 -3.92
C PRO A 143 36.77 -4.55 -4.07
N LEU A 144 36.78 -3.51 -3.21
CA LEU A 144 35.88 -2.36 -3.36
C LEU A 144 36.15 -1.54 -4.63
N SER A 145 37.42 -1.32 -5.05
CA SER A 145 37.72 -0.61 -6.31
C SER A 145 37.20 -1.36 -7.53
N VAL A 146 37.25 -2.70 -7.50
CA VAL A 146 36.67 -3.55 -8.55
C VAL A 146 35.14 -3.49 -8.50
N ALA A 147 34.54 -3.56 -7.30
CA ALA A 147 33.10 -3.50 -7.13
C ALA A 147 32.49 -2.16 -7.60
N ASP A 148 33.09 -1.03 -7.25
CA ASP A 148 32.72 0.30 -7.73
C ASP A 148 32.81 0.41 -9.26
N SER A 149 33.88 -0.15 -9.85
CA SER A 149 34.07 -0.11 -11.30
C SER A 149 33.06 -0.99 -12.05
N LEU A 150 32.63 -2.10 -11.46
CA LEU A 150 31.57 -2.96 -12.00
C LEU A 150 30.18 -2.35 -11.76
N GLY A 151 29.95 -1.68 -10.64
CA GLY A 151 28.73 -0.90 -10.38
C GLY A 151 28.54 0.19 -11.43
N LYS A 152 29.59 0.99 -11.71
CA LYS A 152 29.54 2.05 -12.74
C LYS A 152 29.35 1.52 -14.16
N ARG A 153 29.95 0.37 -14.51
CA ARG A 153 29.90 -0.21 -15.87
C ARG A 153 28.65 -1.05 -16.14
N ASN A 154 28.31 -1.92 -15.20
CA ASN A 154 27.35 -3.01 -15.38
C ASN A 154 26.10 -2.86 -14.48
N GLN A 155 26.05 -1.84 -13.61
CA GLN A 155 25.01 -1.66 -12.58
C GLN A 155 24.88 -2.87 -11.63
N PHE A 156 25.98 -3.63 -11.45
CA PHE A 156 25.99 -4.78 -10.56
C PHE A 156 25.96 -4.34 -9.08
N PRO A 157 25.10 -4.94 -8.24
CA PRO A 157 25.13 -4.71 -6.80
C PRO A 157 26.50 -5.03 -6.21
N THR A 158 26.98 -4.22 -5.26
CA THR A 158 28.29 -4.36 -4.62
C THR A 158 28.55 -5.79 -4.15
N ARG A 159 27.56 -6.44 -3.52
CA ARG A 159 27.65 -7.83 -3.07
C ARG A 159 27.89 -8.85 -4.20
N LYS A 160 27.24 -8.72 -5.37
CA LYS A 160 27.50 -9.58 -6.55
C LYS A 160 28.94 -9.38 -7.03
N SER A 161 29.37 -8.13 -7.14
CA SER A 161 30.74 -7.79 -7.59
C SER A 161 31.84 -8.32 -6.65
N LEU A 162 31.59 -8.33 -5.33
CA LEU A 162 32.51 -8.89 -4.33
C LEU A 162 32.62 -10.43 -4.43
N TRP A 163 31.52 -11.13 -4.68
CA TRP A 163 31.54 -12.58 -4.93
C TRP A 163 32.19 -12.92 -6.27
N LEU A 164 31.94 -12.15 -7.33
CA LEU A 164 32.61 -12.31 -8.62
C LEU A 164 34.12 -12.12 -8.52
N TRP A 165 34.57 -11.10 -7.77
CA TRP A 165 35.98 -10.89 -7.45
C TRP A 165 36.56 -12.16 -6.81
N LEU A 166 35.92 -12.68 -5.74
CA LEU A 166 36.42 -13.87 -5.02
C LEU A 166 36.49 -15.11 -5.93
N GLN A 167 35.46 -15.36 -6.74
CA GLN A 167 35.38 -16.50 -7.64
C GLN A 167 36.51 -16.48 -8.69
N HIS A 168 36.84 -15.31 -9.26
CA HIS A 168 37.89 -15.19 -10.27
C HIS A 168 39.28 -15.43 -9.68
N TYR A 169 39.60 -14.87 -8.51
CA TYR A 169 40.90 -15.15 -7.87
C TYR A 169 40.99 -16.59 -7.33
N SER A 170 39.90 -17.15 -6.80
CA SER A 170 39.88 -18.54 -6.33
C SER A 170 40.21 -19.52 -7.45
N SER A 171 39.61 -19.32 -8.63
CA SER A 171 39.90 -20.13 -9.82
C SER A 171 41.37 -19.93 -10.26
N ALA A 172 41.77 -18.67 -10.50
CA ALA A 172 43.12 -18.34 -10.97
C ALA A 172 44.26 -18.85 -10.06
N ILE A 173 44.08 -18.89 -8.74
CA ILE A 173 45.14 -19.27 -7.79
C ILE A 173 45.18 -20.78 -7.58
N ASN A 174 44.03 -21.46 -7.53
CA ASN A 174 43.97 -22.91 -7.43
C ASN A 174 44.58 -23.57 -8.66
N ASP A 175 44.20 -23.10 -9.85
CA ASP A 175 44.62 -23.71 -11.12
C ASP A 175 46.08 -23.37 -11.48
N THR A 176 46.69 -22.34 -10.86
CA THR A 176 48.13 -22.01 -11.01
C THR A 176 49.01 -22.52 -9.86
N ASN A 177 48.45 -23.26 -8.90
CA ASN A 177 49.21 -23.80 -7.77
C ASN A 177 50.36 -24.70 -8.24
N GLY A 178 51.58 -24.45 -7.73
CA GLY A 178 52.80 -25.15 -8.13
C GLY A 178 53.33 -24.79 -9.53
N MET A 179 52.74 -23.82 -10.23
CA MET A 179 53.21 -23.32 -11.53
C MET A 179 53.92 -21.96 -11.38
N PRO A 180 54.80 -21.56 -12.33
CA PRO A 180 55.45 -20.25 -12.28
C PRO A 180 54.41 -19.12 -12.34
N ARG A 181 54.21 -18.41 -11.22
CA ARG A 181 53.27 -17.28 -11.10
C ARG A 181 53.90 -16.07 -10.40
N LEU A 182 53.44 -14.87 -10.76
CA LEU A 182 53.82 -13.60 -10.13
C LEU A 182 52.58 -12.77 -9.80
N PHE A 183 52.46 -12.34 -8.55
CA PHE A 183 51.38 -11.44 -8.10
C PHE A 183 51.83 -9.98 -8.21
N VAL A 184 51.04 -9.16 -8.91
CA VAL A 184 51.31 -7.73 -9.10
C VAL A 184 50.11 -6.94 -8.61
N ASP A 185 50.29 -6.14 -7.56
CA ASP A 185 49.25 -5.21 -7.10
C ASP A 185 49.13 -4.01 -8.04
N TYR A 186 47.90 -3.67 -8.41
CA TYR A 186 47.59 -2.58 -9.35
C TYR A 186 47.94 -1.20 -8.80
N ASP A 187 47.75 -0.97 -7.50
CA ASP A 187 48.06 0.33 -6.89
C ASP A 187 49.57 0.51 -6.70
N GLN A 188 50.32 -0.57 -6.41
CA GLN A 188 51.80 -0.59 -6.50
C GLN A 188 52.29 -0.39 -7.94
N LEU A 189 51.65 -0.98 -8.94
CA LEU A 189 52.00 -0.78 -10.36
C LEU A 189 51.81 0.68 -10.79
N LEU A 190 50.85 1.41 -10.20
CA LEU A 190 50.69 2.86 -10.41
C LEU A 190 51.67 3.70 -9.61
N ALA A 191 52.00 3.31 -8.37
CA ALA A 191 52.88 4.08 -7.49
C ALA A 191 54.37 3.92 -7.83
N GLU A 192 54.81 2.71 -8.18
CA GLU A 192 56.21 2.33 -8.39
C GLU A 192 56.39 1.57 -9.73
N PRO A 193 55.92 2.11 -10.87
CA PRO A 193 55.81 1.36 -12.12
C PRO A 193 57.14 0.79 -12.60
N GLN A 194 58.23 1.57 -12.52
CA GLN A 194 59.55 1.13 -12.98
C GLN A 194 60.09 -0.06 -12.17
N GLN A 195 59.84 -0.09 -10.86
CA GLN A 195 60.24 -1.18 -9.97
C GLN A 195 59.42 -2.45 -10.24
N GLN A 196 58.12 -2.33 -10.46
CA GLN A 196 57.27 -3.48 -10.81
C GLN A 196 57.59 -4.04 -12.22
N LEU A 197 57.94 -3.18 -13.19
CA LEU A 197 58.40 -3.64 -14.51
C LEU A 197 59.77 -4.33 -14.45
N GLN A 198 60.71 -3.82 -13.65
CA GLN A 198 62.00 -4.49 -13.42
C GLN A 198 61.82 -5.85 -12.73
N ARG A 199 60.92 -5.94 -11.74
CA ARG A 199 60.54 -7.20 -11.08
C ARG A 199 59.96 -8.20 -12.08
N LEU A 200 59.03 -7.76 -12.94
CA LEU A 200 58.40 -8.57 -13.97
C LEU A 200 59.40 -9.08 -15.03
N ALA A 201 60.27 -8.20 -15.54
CA ALA A 201 61.29 -8.56 -16.53
C ALA A 201 62.37 -9.50 -15.95
N SER A 202 62.78 -9.28 -14.69
CA SER A 202 63.74 -10.15 -13.99
C SER A 202 63.16 -11.54 -13.72
N TRP A 203 61.90 -11.61 -13.30
CA TRP A 203 61.19 -12.87 -13.09
C TRP A 203 60.92 -13.64 -14.39
N LEU A 204 60.73 -12.92 -15.50
CA LEU A 204 60.66 -13.49 -16.85
C LEU A 204 62.05 -13.74 -17.48
N GLU A 205 63.17 -13.56 -16.78
CA GLU A 205 64.53 -13.80 -17.30
C GLU A 205 64.79 -13.11 -18.66
N LEU A 206 64.24 -11.91 -18.89
CA LEU A 206 64.37 -11.21 -20.16
C LEU A 206 65.73 -10.50 -20.26
N PRO A 207 66.39 -10.49 -21.43
CA PRO A 207 67.68 -9.83 -21.62
C PRO A 207 67.57 -8.32 -21.39
N GLY A 208 68.56 -7.76 -20.68
CA GLY A 208 68.52 -6.36 -20.25
C GLY A 208 68.78 -5.34 -21.37
N HIS A 209 67.96 -4.29 -21.39
CA HIS A 209 68.20 -2.97 -22.01
C HIS A 209 67.90 -2.72 -23.50
N ASP A 210 67.07 -3.54 -24.16
CA ASP A 210 66.51 -3.19 -25.51
C ASP A 210 65.13 -2.47 -25.45
N HIS A 211 64.63 -2.14 -24.26
CA HIS A 211 63.22 -1.68 -24.07
C HIS A 211 63.05 -0.33 -23.34
N ASP A 212 64.14 0.38 -23.04
CA ASP A 212 64.11 1.61 -22.22
C ASP A 212 63.23 2.75 -22.80
N GLU A 213 62.97 2.77 -24.11
CA GLU A 213 62.04 3.73 -24.74
C GLU A 213 60.57 3.30 -24.63
N ALA A 214 60.26 2.03 -24.88
CA ALA A 214 58.91 1.47 -24.73
C ALA A 214 58.43 1.47 -23.27
N ILE A 215 59.35 1.24 -22.32
CA ILE A 215 59.09 1.34 -20.87
C ILE A 215 58.78 2.79 -20.49
N ARG A 216 59.47 3.79 -21.06
CA ARG A 216 59.17 5.20 -20.82
C ARG A 216 57.81 5.61 -21.39
N ASP A 217 57.48 5.25 -22.63
CA ASP A 217 56.13 5.49 -23.21
C ASP A 217 55.03 4.86 -22.36
N TYR A 218 55.24 3.65 -21.84
CA TYR A 218 54.26 3.03 -20.94
C TYR A 218 54.05 3.83 -19.64
N ILE A 219 55.12 4.33 -19.03
CA ILE A 219 55.06 5.09 -17.78
C ILE A 219 54.48 6.50 -18.00
N GLU A 220 54.90 7.20 -19.06
CA GLU A 220 54.56 8.60 -19.31
C GLU A 220 53.24 8.78 -20.08
N SER A 221 52.96 7.92 -21.07
CA SER A 221 51.78 8.02 -21.95
C SER A 221 50.64 7.09 -21.54
N PHE A 222 50.95 5.86 -21.12
CA PHE A 222 49.93 4.82 -20.90
C PHE A 222 49.39 4.78 -19.47
N LEU A 223 50.24 4.80 -18.45
CA LEU A 223 49.76 4.92 -17.07
C LEU A 223 49.16 6.32 -16.82
N SER A 224 48.12 6.40 -16.00
CA SER A 224 47.45 7.66 -15.64
C SER A 224 46.78 7.50 -14.29
N ALA A 225 47.08 8.42 -13.38
CA ALA A 225 46.45 8.50 -12.07
C ALA A 225 44.94 8.82 -12.17
N ASP A 226 44.51 9.54 -13.22
CA ASP A 226 43.12 9.97 -13.43
C ASP A 226 42.16 8.81 -13.70
N LEU A 227 42.69 7.68 -14.19
CA LEU A 227 41.96 6.42 -14.36
C LEU A 227 41.80 5.62 -13.04
N ARG A 228 42.34 6.12 -11.92
CA ARG A 228 42.17 5.57 -10.57
C ARG A 228 40.94 6.19 -9.88
N HIS A 229 39.75 5.89 -10.40
CA HIS A 229 38.48 6.51 -9.98
C HIS A 229 38.01 6.21 -8.53
N ALA A 230 38.67 5.29 -7.81
CA ALA A 230 38.43 4.97 -6.41
C ALA A 230 39.69 4.35 -5.79
N ALA A 231 40.11 4.87 -4.64
CA ALA A 231 41.25 4.39 -3.86
C ALA A 231 40.77 4.05 -2.44
N TYR A 232 41.15 2.87 -1.96
CA TYR A 232 40.79 2.37 -0.63
C TYR A 232 42.06 1.96 0.13
N SER A 233 42.03 2.10 1.44
CA SER A 233 43.05 1.56 2.34
C SER A 233 42.92 0.05 2.50
N SER A 234 43.96 -0.63 2.98
CA SER A 234 43.91 -2.06 3.31
C SER A 234 42.91 -2.41 4.42
N ASP A 235 42.50 -1.43 5.23
CA ASP A 235 41.57 -1.61 6.35
C ASP A 235 40.11 -1.31 5.97
N ASP A 236 39.84 -0.66 4.83
CA ASP A 236 38.49 -0.29 4.40
C ASP A 236 37.60 -1.52 4.14
N VAL A 237 38.19 -2.69 3.90
CA VAL A 237 37.47 -3.98 3.83
C VAL A 237 36.80 -4.37 5.15
N LEU A 238 37.31 -3.90 6.31
CA LEU A 238 36.66 -4.09 7.61
C LEU A 238 35.52 -3.10 7.85
N LEU A 239 35.55 -1.95 7.19
CA LEU A 239 34.60 -0.85 7.39
C LEU A 239 33.33 -0.99 6.52
N CYS A 240 33.33 -1.88 5.53
CA CYS A 240 32.20 -2.10 4.63
C CYS A 240 31.21 -3.15 5.20
N PRO A 241 29.98 -2.79 5.60
CA PRO A 241 29.03 -3.74 6.21
C PRO A 241 28.54 -4.85 5.27
N GLN A 242 28.73 -4.69 3.96
CA GLN A 242 28.33 -5.66 2.94
C GLN A 242 29.44 -6.66 2.58
N MET A 243 30.64 -6.53 3.18
CA MET A 243 31.82 -7.32 2.84
C MET A 243 31.71 -8.77 3.35
N PRO A 244 31.74 -9.79 2.49
CA PRO A 244 31.79 -11.19 2.94
C PRO A 244 33.12 -11.48 3.64
N ALA A 245 33.09 -12.22 4.75
CA ALA A 245 34.30 -12.57 5.52
C ALA A 245 35.36 -13.29 4.68
N LEU A 246 34.94 -14.16 3.74
CA LEU A 246 35.84 -14.84 2.79
C LEU A 246 36.57 -13.86 1.86
N VAL A 247 35.93 -12.75 1.46
CA VAL A 247 36.58 -11.72 0.61
C VAL A 247 37.68 -10.99 1.40
N ILE A 248 37.45 -10.72 2.70
CA ILE A 248 38.45 -10.09 3.58
C ILE A 248 39.67 -11.01 3.75
N GLN A 249 39.43 -12.30 4.00
CA GLN A 249 40.49 -13.31 4.15
C GLN A 249 41.31 -13.46 2.86
N ALA A 250 40.62 -13.63 1.73
CA ALA A 250 41.22 -13.73 0.40
C ALA A 250 42.09 -12.52 0.05
N TYR A 251 41.57 -11.30 0.25
CA TYR A 251 42.30 -10.07 -0.08
C TYR A 251 43.57 -9.89 0.77
N ARG A 252 43.50 -10.22 2.06
CA ARG A 252 44.67 -10.17 2.96
C ARG A 252 45.77 -11.16 2.56
N SER A 253 45.39 -12.39 2.23
CA SER A 253 46.35 -13.40 1.75
C SER A 253 47.02 -12.97 0.44
N LEU A 254 46.24 -12.42 -0.50
CA LEU A 254 46.75 -11.84 -1.75
C LEU A 254 47.72 -10.67 -1.56
N LEU A 255 47.45 -9.74 -0.64
CA LEU A 255 48.38 -8.66 -0.31
C LEU A 255 49.72 -9.19 0.25
N GLY A 256 49.69 -10.26 1.04
CA GLY A 256 50.91 -10.98 1.46
C GLY A 256 51.71 -11.50 0.27
N ALA A 257 51.06 -12.14 -0.70
CA ALA A 257 51.69 -12.68 -1.90
C ALA A 257 52.27 -11.60 -2.85
N THR A 258 51.72 -10.39 -2.89
CA THR A 258 52.27 -9.30 -3.71
C THR A 258 53.59 -8.73 -3.17
N SER A 259 53.84 -8.83 -1.86
CA SER A 259 54.99 -8.24 -1.18
C SER A 259 56.14 -9.22 -0.88
N ALA A 260 55.84 -10.52 -0.77
CA ALA A 260 56.85 -11.56 -0.57
C ALA A 260 57.28 -12.25 -1.88
N SER A 261 58.49 -12.79 -1.91
CA SER A 261 58.85 -13.89 -2.81
C SER A 261 58.37 -15.19 -2.15
N GLU A 262 57.14 -15.61 -2.47
CA GLU A 262 56.42 -16.80 -1.96
C GLU A 262 56.74 -17.15 -0.49
N GLY A 263 56.14 -16.40 0.43
CA GLY A 263 56.21 -16.73 1.86
C GLY A 263 55.66 -18.14 2.13
N PRO A 264 56.35 -18.99 2.92
CA PRO A 264 55.93 -20.37 3.15
C PRO A 264 54.61 -20.41 3.93
N GLY A 265 53.52 -20.76 3.24
CA GLY A 265 52.18 -20.92 3.83
C GLY A 265 51.01 -20.48 2.94
N PHE A 266 51.23 -19.60 1.95
CA PHE A 266 50.18 -19.01 1.12
C PHE A 266 49.21 -20.03 0.51
N ASP A 267 49.71 -21.08 -0.15
CA ASP A 267 48.85 -22.11 -0.76
C ASP A 267 48.06 -22.92 0.26
N GLY A 268 48.56 -23.10 1.48
CA GLY A 268 47.83 -23.76 2.56
C GLY A 268 46.67 -22.92 3.09
N GLU A 269 46.88 -21.61 3.25
CA GLU A 269 45.80 -20.66 3.59
C GLU A 269 44.76 -20.58 2.47
N TRP A 270 45.22 -20.55 1.20
CA TRP A 270 44.32 -20.47 0.04
C TRP A 270 43.51 -21.75 -0.20
N GLN A 271 44.08 -22.93 0.07
CA GLN A 271 43.35 -24.20 0.03
C GLN A 271 42.21 -24.22 1.06
N ALA A 272 42.44 -23.73 2.28
CA ALA A 272 41.39 -23.64 3.31
C ALA A 272 40.25 -22.68 2.90
N LEU A 273 40.60 -21.53 2.33
CA LEU A 273 39.63 -20.58 1.76
C LEU A 273 38.82 -21.21 0.61
N SER A 274 39.47 -21.93 -0.29
CA SER A 274 38.85 -22.53 -1.47
C SER A 274 37.90 -23.67 -1.10
N GLU A 275 38.23 -24.45 -0.07
CA GLU A 275 37.33 -25.46 0.48
C GLU A 275 36.12 -24.83 1.17
N ALA A 276 36.29 -23.72 1.90
CA ALA A 276 35.17 -22.96 2.46
C ALA A 276 34.25 -22.37 1.37
N LEU A 277 34.80 -21.97 0.21
CA LEU A 277 34.00 -21.54 -0.94
C LEU A 277 33.26 -22.72 -1.59
N ARG A 278 33.91 -23.89 -1.73
CA ARG A 278 33.29 -25.12 -2.26
C ARG A 278 32.12 -25.59 -1.40
N GLN A 279 32.21 -25.46 -0.07
CA GLN A 279 31.11 -25.76 0.86
C GLN A 279 29.89 -24.83 0.68
N GLN A 280 30.02 -23.73 -0.05
CA GLN A 280 28.93 -22.81 -0.38
C GLN A 280 28.38 -23.03 -1.81
N ARG A 281 28.77 -24.11 -2.52
CA ARG A 281 28.38 -24.36 -3.93
C ARG A 281 26.86 -24.28 -4.15
N GLU A 282 26.05 -24.96 -3.33
CA GLU A 282 24.57 -24.93 -3.46
C GLU A 282 23.99 -23.51 -3.37
N MET A 283 24.54 -22.65 -2.50
CA MET A 283 24.15 -21.25 -2.39
C MET A 283 24.58 -20.44 -3.62
N LEU A 284 25.78 -20.70 -4.16
CA LEU A 284 26.30 -20.01 -5.35
C LEU A 284 25.50 -20.39 -6.61
N ASP A 285 25.13 -21.66 -6.74
CA ASP A 285 24.32 -22.17 -7.85
C ASP A 285 22.87 -21.63 -7.76
N PHE A 286 22.28 -21.57 -6.56
CA PHE A 286 20.99 -20.90 -6.33
C PHE A 286 21.06 -19.40 -6.68
N LEU A 287 22.12 -18.70 -6.26
CA LEU A 287 22.33 -17.29 -6.61
C LEU A 287 22.50 -17.08 -8.12
N GLN A 288 23.10 -18.01 -8.85
CA GLN A 288 23.18 -17.95 -10.31
C GLN A 288 21.79 -18.14 -10.95
N GLN A 289 20.99 -19.11 -10.51
CA GLN A 289 19.63 -19.33 -11.01
C GLN A 289 18.74 -18.12 -10.76
N TYR A 290 18.81 -17.52 -9.57
CA TYR A 290 18.11 -16.29 -9.23
C TYR A 290 18.51 -15.12 -10.13
N ASP A 291 19.81 -14.91 -10.35
CA ASP A 291 20.33 -13.79 -11.14
C ASP A 291 20.02 -13.96 -12.64
N ARG A 292 19.99 -15.20 -13.15
CA ARG A 292 19.50 -15.53 -14.50
C ARG A 292 18.02 -15.20 -14.66
N LEU A 293 17.17 -15.68 -13.75
CA LEU A 293 15.72 -15.40 -13.76
C LEU A 293 15.44 -13.90 -13.62
N TYR A 294 16.19 -13.19 -12.78
CA TYR A 294 16.12 -11.74 -12.62
C TYR A 294 16.49 -10.99 -13.91
N LEU A 295 17.53 -11.43 -14.63
CA LEU A 295 17.93 -10.82 -15.90
C LEU A 295 16.94 -11.12 -17.04
N GLU A 296 16.40 -12.34 -17.10
CA GLU A 296 15.35 -12.73 -18.05
C GLU A 296 14.08 -11.88 -17.83
N LEU A 297 13.60 -11.77 -16.58
CA LEU A 297 12.45 -10.94 -16.19
C LEU A 297 12.71 -9.45 -16.46
N LYS A 298 13.92 -8.93 -16.18
CA LYS A 298 14.29 -7.54 -16.47
C LYS A 298 14.32 -7.25 -17.97
N ALA A 299 14.69 -8.23 -18.80
CA ALA A 299 14.66 -8.13 -20.26
C ALA A 299 13.24 -8.24 -20.84
N GLU A 300 12.34 -8.95 -20.19
CA GLU A 300 10.90 -8.95 -20.51
C GLU A 300 10.23 -7.64 -20.12
N PHE A 301 10.44 -7.17 -18.88
CA PHE A 301 9.94 -5.88 -18.41
C PHE A 301 10.39 -4.73 -19.32
N LYS A 302 11.67 -4.72 -19.76
CA LYS A 302 12.13 -3.72 -20.72
C LYS A 302 11.41 -3.82 -22.08
N ARG A 303 11.20 -5.03 -22.61
CA ARG A 303 10.45 -5.20 -23.88
C ARG A 303 9.01 -4.70 -23.76
N ALA A 304 8.32 -5.04 -22.67
CA ALA A 304 6.97 -4.55 -22.39
C ALA A 304 6.93 -3.02 -22.23
N SER A 305 7.92 -2.42 -21.56
CA SER A 305 8.05 -0.96 -21.44
C SER A 305 8.29 -0.29 -22.80
N ASP A 306 9.19 -0.83 -23.63
CA ASP A 306 9.49 -0.31 -24.97
C ASP A 306 8.29 -0.47 -25.92
N GLU A 307 7.39 -1.44 -25.69
CA GLU A 307 6.13 -1.62 -26.43
C GLU A 307 5.02 -0.68 -25.93
N LEU A 308 4.89 -0.50 -24.61
CA LEU A 308 3.95 0.43 -23.99
C LEU A 308 4.25 1.89 -24.39
N GLU A 309 5.52 2.27 -24.45
CA GLU A 309 5.94 3.61 -24.88
C GLU A 309 5.55 3.89 -26.34
N ARG A 310 5.69 2.89 -27.24
CA ARG A 310 5.22 3.01 -28.64
C ARG A 310 3.69 3.11 -28.72
N ALA A 311 2.97 2.30 -27.94
CA ALA A 311 1.51 2.35 -27.89
C ALA A 311 1.01 3.72 -27.36
N SER A 312 1.67 4.27 -26.34
CA SER A 312 1.37 5.61 -25.82
C SER A 312 1.60 6.70 -26.87
N GLN A 313 2.73 6.67 -27.59
CA GLN A 313 3.01 7.62 -28.67
C GLN A 313 2.00 7.53 -29.81
N GLN A 314 1.51 6.32 -30.15
CA GLN A 314 0.44 6.14 -31.14
C GLN A 314 -0.89 6.73 -30.64
N LEU A 315 -1.28 6.46 -29.39
CA LEU A 315 -2.50 7.01 -28.79
C LEU A 315 -2.47 8.53 -28.66
N GLU A 316 -1.32 9.14 -28.35
CA GLU A 316 -1.16 10.60 -28.35
C GLU A 316 -1.32 11.20 -29.76
N HIS A 317 -0.79 10.53 -30.80
CA HIS A 317 -0.99 10.95 -32.18
C HIS A 317 -2.47 10.83 -32.61
N GLU A 318 -3.12 9.72 -32.29
CA GLU A 318 -4.55 9.54 -32.54
C GLU A 318 -5.41 10.55 -31.77
N ARG A 319 -5.07 10.89 -30.51
CA ARG A 319 -5.77 11.94 -29.76
C ARG A 319 -5.64 13.30 -30.43
N SER A 320 -4.42 13.67 -30.86
CA SER A 320 -4.18 14.94 -31.57
C SER A 320 -4.99 15.05 -32.86
N LEU A 321 -5.23 13.94 -33.57
CA LEU A 321 -6.07 13.93 -34.78
C LEU A 321 -7.57 14.11 -34.46
N HIS A 322 -8.05 13.53 -33.35
CA HIS A 322 -9.43 13.72 -32.89
C HIS A 322 -9.65 15.13 -32.32
N ASP A 323 -8.67 15.72 -31.62
CA ASP A 323 -8.72 17.10 -31.14
C ASP A 323 -8.83 18.09 -32.33
N ASP A 324 -8.04 17.87 -33.40
CA ASP A 324 -8.10 18.61 -34.67
C ASP A 324 -9.46 18.48 -35.41
N GLU A 325 -10.16 17.35 -35.24
CA GLU A 325 -11.49 17.11 -35.83
C GLU A 325 -12.60 17.75 -34.98
N LEU A 326 -12.49 17.68 -33.66
CA LEU A 326 -13.38 18.37 -32.72
C LEU A 326 -13.37 19.87 -32.95
N ASP A 327 -12.20 20.51 -33.09
CA ASP A 327 -12.10 21.94 -33.39
C ASP A 327 -12.83 22.35 -34.69
N ARG A 328 -12.78 21.51 -35.73
CA ARG A 328 -13.51 21.75 -37.00
C ARG A 328 -15.02 21.59 -36.83
N LEU A 329 -15.45 20.61 -36.04
CA LEU A 329 -16.86 20.38 -35.72
C LEU A 329 -17.42 21.51 -34.85
N GLU A 330 -16.66 22.03 -33.88
CA GLU A 330 -17.04 23.19 -33.09
C GLU A 330 -17.18 24.46 -33.94
N GLN A 331 -16.22 24.75 -34.81
CA GLN A 331 -16.31 25.88 -35.75
C GLN A 331 -17.54 25.77 -36.66
N SER A 332 -17.83 24.57 -37.16
CA SER A 332 -19.02 24.28 -37.97
C SER A 332 -20.31 24.49 -37.17
N LEU A 333 -20.33 24.05 -35.91
CA LEU A 333 -21.47 24.24 -34.99
C LEU A 333 -21.70 25.71 -34.64
N VAL A 334 -20.64 26.52 -34.49
CA VAL A 334 -20.74 27.97 -34.30
C VAL A 334 -21.35 28.64 -35.53
N SER A 335 -20.91 28.28 -36.74
CA SER A 335 -21.50 28.79 -38.00
C SER A 335 -23.00 28.46 -38.10
N ALA A 336 -23.37 27.20 -37.88
CA ALA A 336 -24.76 26.74 -37.93
C ALA A 336 -25.65 27.41 -36.85
N LYS A 337 -25.11 27.68 -35.65
CA LYS A 337 -25.80 28.46 -34.61
C LYS A 337 -26.00 29.91 -35.02
N GLY A 338 -25.06 30.50 -35.76
CA GLY A 338 -25.18 31.84 -36.36
C GLY A 338 -26.35 31.92 -37.35
N GLU A 339 -26.34 31.05 -38.35
CA GLU A 339 -27.42 30.94 -39.36
C GLU A 339 -28.81 30.71 -38.72
N LEU A 340 -28.89 29.83 -37.72
CA LEU A 340 -30.12 29.59 -36.97
C LEU A 340 -30.60 30.84 -36.20
N SER A 341 -29.69 31.69 -35.73
CA SER A 341 -30.03 32.94 -35.05
C SER A 341 -30.58 33.98 -36.03
N GLU A 342 -30.00 34.10 -37.22
CA GLU A 342 -30.49 34.97 -38.28
C GLU A 342 -31.89 34.55 -38.77
N LEU A 343 -32.09 33.25 -39.03
CA LEU A 343 -33.39 32.69 -39.40
C LEU A 343 -34.45 32.91 -38.32
N ARG A 344 -34.10 32.76 -37.03
CA ARG A 344 -34.99 33.08 -35.90
C ARG A 344 -35.34 34.56 -35.86
N GLN A 345 -34.38 35.45 -36.10
CA GLN A 345 -34.63 36.89 -36.12
C GLN A 345 -35.52 37.30 -37.31
N GLN A 346 -35.36 36.66 -38.48
CA GLN A 346 -36.26 36.85 -39.62
C GLN A 346 -37.68 36.36 -39.31
N ALA A 347 -37.84 35.15 -38.78
CA ALA A 347 -39.14 34.61 -38.38
C ALA A 347 -39.85 35.51 -37.35
N GLN A 348 -39.13 36.08 -36.39
CA GLN A 348 -39.68 37.06 -35.44
C GLN A 348 -40.14 38.36 -36.12
N ARG A 349 -39.39 38.88 -37.11
CA ARG A 349 -39.79 40.07 -37.89
C ARG A 349 -41.06 39.81 -38.70
N GLU A 350 -41.16 38.65 -39.36
CA GLU A 350 -42.35 38.25 -40.11
C GLU A 350 -43.56 38.06 -39.19
N GLN A 351 -43.38 37.40 -38.03
CA GLN A 351 -44.45 37.24 -37.04
C GLN A 351 -44.92 38.57 -36.44
N ALA A 352 -44.00 39.53 -36.24
CA ALA A 352 -44.34 40.88 -35.82
C ALA A 352 -45.13 41.65 -36.90
N ALA A 353 -44.75 41.52 -38.18
CA ALA A 353 -45.47 42.12 -39.30
C ALA A 353 -46.89 41.54 -39.44
N ILE A 354 -47.05 40.21 -39.33
CA ILE A 354 -48.37 39.55 -39.31
C ILE A 354 -49.22 40.05 -38.14
N ARG A 355 -48.64 40.17 -36.94
CA ARG A 355 -49.35 40.69 -35.75
C ARG A 355 -49.75 42.16 -35.93
N GLN A 356 -48.92 42.98 -36.56
CA GLN A 356 -49.24 44.38 -36.86
C GLN A 356 -50.35 44.52 -37.90
N ALA A 357 -50.33 43.73 -38.97
CA ALA A 357 -51.40 43.69 -39.97
C ALA A 357 -52.73 43.20 -39.35
N GLY A 358 -52.69 42.16 -38.51
CA GLY A 358 -53.83 41.69 -37.74
C GLY A 358 -54.39 42.77 -36.81
N GLN A 359 -53.53 43.51 -36.10
CA GLN A 359 -53.96 44.62 -35.24
C GLN A 359 -54.57 45.78 -36.03
N GLN A 360 -54.05 46.09 -37.23
CA GLN A 360 -54.66 47.10 -38.10
C GLN A 360 -56.07 46.71 -38.55
N GLU A 361 -56.30 45.44 -38.92
CA GLU A 361 -57.64 44.98 -39.29
C GLU A 361 -58.58 44.87 -38.07
N VAL A 362 -58.08 44.47 -36.89
CA VAL A 362 -58.84 44.55 -35.62
C VAL A 362 -59.25 45.99 -35.33
N ASN A 363 -58.35 46.96 -35.45
CA ASN A 363 -58.65 48.37 -35.24
C ASN A 363 -59.67 48.90 -36.27
N ARG A 364 -59.59 48.44 -37.53
CA ARG A 364 -60.56 48.77 -38.59
C ARG A 364 -61.95 48.20 -38.31
N LEU A 365 -62.01 46.94 -37.85
CA LEU A 365 -63.25 46.29 -37.44
C LEU A 365 -63.83 46.97 -36.19
N GLN A 366 -63.00 47.33 -35.21
CA GLN A 366 -63.41 48.12 -34.04
C GLN A 366 -63.96 49.50 -34.44
N ALA A 367 -63.29 50.23 -35.34
CA ALA A 367 -63.80 51.52 -35.82
C ALA A 367 -65.17 51.38 -36.51
N ARG A 368 -65.37 50.30 -37.28
CA ARG A 368 -66.67 49.97 -37.90
C ARG A 368 -67.72 49.54 -36.88
N LEU A 369 -67.31 48.84 -35.83
CA LEU A 369 -68.17 48.44 -34.72
C LEU A 369 -68.58 49.66 -33.89
N SER A 370 -67.67 50.60 -33.62
CA SER A 370 -67.98 51.89 -32.99
C SER A 370 -68.84 52.80 -33.87
N GLN A 371 -68.74 52.73 -35.20
CA GLN A 371 -69.68 53.38 -36.10
C GLN A 371 -71.09 52.77 -35.98
N MET A 372 -71.21 51.44 -36.00
CA MET A 372 -72.48 50.75 -35.76
C MET A 372 -73.02 50.99 -34.34
N GLU A 373 -72.15 51.12 -33.34
CA GLU A 373 -72.52 51.51 -31.98
C GLU A 373 -73.01 52.95 -31.95
N GLN A 374 -72.42 53.90 -32.68
CA GLN A 374 -72.93 55.27 -32.81
C GLN A 374 -74.28 55.34 -33.54
N GLU A 375 -74.50 54.49 -34.55
CA GLU A 375 -75.81 54.29 -35.18
C GLU A 375 -76.83 53.72 -34.18
N LEU A 376 -76.44 52.71 -33.38
CA LEU A 376 -77.23 52.19 -32.26
C LEU A 376 -77.43 53.21 -31.13
N HIS A 377 -76.50 54.14 -30.92
CA HIS A 377 -76.54 55.14 -29.85
C HIS A 377 -77.38 56.35 -30.26
N THR A 378 -77.43 56.69 -31.55
CA THR A 378 -78.41 57.63 -32.12
C THR A 378 -79.81 57.03 -32.15
N PHE A 379 -79.94 55.72 -32.37
CA PHE A 379 -81.20 55.00 -32.20
C PHE A 379 -81.67 54.92 -30.73
N ARG A 380 -80.75 54.65 -29.79
CA ARG A 380 -81.03 54.54 -28.34
C ARG A 380 -81.21 55.88 -27.60
N ASN A 381 -80.66 56.99 -28.10
CA ASN A 381 -80.81 58.32 -27.47
C ASN A 381 -81.97 59.16 -28.03
N SER A 382 -82.95 58.55 -28.69
CA SER A 382 -84.29 59.16 -28.74
C SER A 382 -84.85 59.29 -27.31
N LYS A 383 -85.62 60.34 -27.02
CA LYS A 383 -85.88 60.87 -25.67
C LYS A 383 -86.64 59.92 -24.71
N SER A 384 -85.97 58.89 -24.17
CA SER A 384 -86.43 58.13 -23.00
C SER A 384 -85.25 57.51 -22.24
N MET A 385 -85.40 57.36 -20.91
CA MET A 385 -84.45 56.75 -19.96
C MET A 385 -83.22 57.58 -19.53
N ARG A 386 -83.44 58.43 -18.51
CA ARG A 386 -82.43 58.91 -17.55
C ARG A 386 -82.70 58.28 -16.18
N ILE A 387 -81.68 58.23 -15.31
CA ILE A 387 -81.67 58.29 -13.82
C ILE A 387 -80.94 57.12 -13.11
N THR A 388 -80.15 57.50 -12.08
CA THR A 388 -79.36 56.74 -11.08
C THR A 388 -77.93 56.35 -11.42
N ALA A 389 -77.00 56.23 -10.45
CA ALA A 389 -76.66 57.08 -9.28
C ALA A 389 -75.36 56.51 -8.66
N PRO A 390 -74.34 57.32 -8.32
CA PRO A 390 -73.03 56.82 -7.90
C PRO A 390 -72.98 56.47 -6.40
N ALA A 391 -72.34 55.36 -6.01
CA ALA A 391 -72.03 55.08 -4.61
C ALA A 391 -70.86 54.08 -4.40
N ARG A 392 -69.89 54.52 -3.57
CA ARG A 392 -68.90 53.76 -2.76
C ARG A 392 -67.57 53.33 -3.38
N ALA A 393 -66.59 54.22 -3.18
CA ALA A 393 -65.31 53.81 -2.59
C ALA A 393 -65.40 53.93 -1.06
N LEU A 394 -64.79 53.03 -0.28
CA LEU A 394 -64.20 53.32 1.05
C LEU A 394 -63.36 52.13 1.59
N VAL A 395 -62.50 52.43 2.58
CA VAL A 395 -61.70 51.51 3.42
C VAL A 395 -60.43 50.88 2.80
N ARG A 396 -59.42 51.75 2.61
CA ARG A 396 -58.05 51.49 3.13
C ARG A 396 -57.99 51.84 4.64
N LEU A 397 -56.83 51.63 5.29
CA LEU A 397 -56.41 52.02 6.68
C LEU A 397 -56.79 50.97 7.77
N MET A 398 -56.06 50.64 8.86
CA MET A 398 -54.72 50.93 9.47
C MET A 398 -54.45 49.82 10.56
N GLY A 399 -53.30 49.61 11.24
CA GLY A 399 -51.94 50.18 11.18
C GLY A 399 -51.04 49.91 12.45
N SER A 400 -49.76 49.55 12.25
CA SER A 400 -48.55 49.80 13.11
C SER A 400 -48.37 49.36 14.60
N ALA A 401 -47.28 48.58 14.85
CA ALA A 401 -46.07 48.86 15.71
C ALA A 401 -45.92 48.57 17.25
N SER A 402 -44.81 47.84 17.59
CA SER A 402 -43.83 48.00 18.73
C SER A 402 -44.29 47.92 20.22
N SER A 403 -43.47 47.66 21.28
CA SER A 403 -42.02 47.79 21.57
C SER A 403 -41.54 47.05 22.88
N ALA A 404 -40.21 46.91 23.11
CA ALA A 404 -39.41 46.91 24.40
C ALA A 404 -39.90 46.14 25.68
N ALA A 405 -39.13 45.32 26.43
CA ALA A 405 -37.76 45.34 27.02
C ALA A 405 -37.65 45.88 28.49
N GLN A 406 -36.68 45.34 29.28
CA GLN A 406 -36.42 45.48 30.76
C GLN A 406 -37.18 44.47 31.64
N ALA A 407 -36.68 43.91 32.77
CA ALA A 407 -35.61 44.30 33.73
C ALA A 407 -34.85 43.02 34.26
N LYS A 408 -33.52 43.03 34.52
CA LYS A 408 -32.80 43.34 35.80
C LYS A 408 -33.34 42.63 37.07
N GLN A 409 -32.56 42.15 38.07
CA GLN A 409 -31.09 41.99 38.30
C GLN A 409 -30.87 41.34 39.70
N SER A 410 -29.70 40.70 39.98
CA SER A 410 -29.09 40.47 41.33
C SER A 410 -29.79 39.50 42.34
N LEU A 411 -29.16 38.86 43.36
CA LEU A 411 -27.78 38.85 43.92
C LEU A 411 -27.48 37.53 44.74
N HIS A 412 -26.19 37.13 44.89
CA HIS A 412 -25.44 36.57 46.06
C HIS A 412 -26.09 35.81 47.26
N LEU A 413 -25.41 35.01 48.12
CA LEU A 413 -24.15 34.21 48.15
C LEU A 413 -24.11 33.47 49.54
N ALA A 414 -23.51 32.26 49.64
CA ALA A 414 -23.16 31.53 50.89
C ALA A 414 -24.34 31.15 51.85
N SER A 415 -24.26 30.21 52.80
CA SER A 415 -23.16 29.41 53.37
C SER A 415 -23.67 28.01 53.78
N ALA A 416 -22.93 26.92 53.53
CA ALA A 416 -22.16 26.13 54.50
C ALA A 416 -22.94 25.22 55.48
N LYS A 417 -22.53 23.93 55.52
CA LYS A 417 -22.60 22.92 56.62
C LYS A 417 -23.90 22.87 57.45
N THR A 418 -24.62 21.75 57.57
CA THR A 418 -24.12 20.46 58.07
C THR A 418 -25.21 19.40 57.84
N GLY A 419 -24.88 18.19 57.37
CA GLY A 419 -25.89 17.17 57.02
C GLY A 419 -25.30 15.81 56.68
N GLN A 420 -24.35 15.35 57.49
CA GLN A 420 -23.63 14.09 57.28
C GLN A 420 -24.47 12.84 57.66
N LEU A 421 -24.21 11.73 56.96
CA LEU A 421 -24.10 10.38 57.54
C LEU A 421 -25.34 9.52 57.91
N LEU A 422 -26.50 9.59 57.22
CA LEU A 422 -27.57 8.57 57.46
C LEU A 422 -28.18 7.79 56.27
N ASP A 423 -28.02 8.16 55.00
CA ASP A 423 -28.67 7.42 53.90
C ASP A 423 -27.80 6.40 53.11
N ARG A 424 -26.48 6.43 53.27
CA ARG A 424 -25.58 5.65 52.39
C ARG A 424 -25.64 4.12 52.62
N SER A 425 -26.11 3.67 53.79
CA SER A 425 -26.29 2.25 54.12
C SER A 425 -27.63 1.67 53.65
N ALA A 426 -28.64 2.52 53.46
CA ALA A 426 -29.98 2.10 53.04
C ALA A 426 -30.11 1.91 51.52
N PHE A 427 -29.28 2.61 50.74
CA PHE A 427 -29.27 2.55 49.28
C PHE A 427 -28.69 1.24 48.74
N ILE A 428 -27.51 0.84 49.24
CA ILE A 428 -26.77 -0.34 48.74
C ILE A 428 -27.51 -1.65 49.02
N LEU A 429 -28.27 -1.73 50.12
CA LEU A 429 -29.07 -2.91 50.46
C LEU A 429 -30.30 -3.12 49.55
N ARG A 430 -30.70 -2.09 48.77
CA ARG A 430 -31.92 -2.11 47.94
C ARG A 430 -31.68 -2.38 46.45
N GLN A 431 -30.46 -2.28 45.93
CA GLN A 431 -30.20 -2.47 44.49
C GLN A 431 -29.36 -3.70 44.11
N GLU A 432 -28.40 -4.16 44.92
CA GLU A 432 -27.45 -5.22 44.49
C GLU A 432 -27.50 -6.53 45.32
N GLY A 433 -28.25 -6.56 46.42
CA GLY A 433 -28.49 -7.76 47.24
C GLY A 433 -27.27 -8.26 48.06
N PRO A 434 -27.51 -9.15 49.04
CA PRO A 434 -26.49 -9.53 50.04
C PRO A 434 -25.31 -10.36 49.46
N LEU A 435 -25.49 -11.01 48.31
CA LEU A 435 -24.45 -11.85 47.69
C LEU A 435 -23.32 -11.03 47.03
N ALA A 436 -23.63 -9.86 46.45
CA ALA A 436 -22.62 -8.97 45.86
C ALA A 436 -21.67 -8.39 46.93
N PHE A 437 -22.24 -8.01 48.08
CA PHE A 437 -21.50 -7.50 49.24
C PHE A 437 -20.53 -8.54 49.82
N CYS A 438 -20.95 -9.81 49.90
CA CYS A 438 -20.10 -10.90 50.40
C CYS A 438 -18.92 -11.21 49.46
N ARG A 439 -19.12 -11.22 48.13
CA ARG A 439 -18.05 -11.49 47.15
C ARG A 439 -16.91 -10.45 47.20
N ARG A 440 -17.22 -9.15 47.26
CA ARG A 440 -16.19 -8.08 47.31
C ARG A 440 -15.38 -8.09 48.61
N THR A 441 -15.98 -8.49 49.73
CA THR A 441 -15.31 -8.51 51.04
C THR A 441 -14.26 -9.63 51.15
N VAL A 442 -14.53 -10.82 50.59
CA VAL A 442 -13.59 -11.97 50.63
C VAL A 442 -12.34 -11.74 49.78
N GLY A 443 -12.49 -11.11 48.60
CA GLY A 443 -11.37 -10.79 47.72
C GLY A 443 -10.39 -9.71 48.24
N TYR A 444 -10.77 -8.98 49.30
CA TYR A 444 -9.92 -7.95 49.92
C TYR A 444 -8.92 -8.56 50.93
N VAL A 445 -9.35 -9.58 51.68
CA VAL A 445 -8.52 -10.22 52.71
C VAL A 445 -7.39 -11.06 52.10
N GLY A 446 -7.66 -11.82 51.04
CA GLY A 446 -6.66 -12.69 50.40
C GLY A 446 -5.44 -11.97 49.82
N ARG A 447 -5.62 -10.74 49.30
CA ARG A 447 -4.53 -9.93 48.74
C ARG A 447 -3.61 -9.31 49.81
N SER A 448 -4.11 -9.14 51.03
CA SER A 448 -3.31 -8.62 52.16
C SER A 448 -2.22 -9.60 52.63
N VAL A 449 -2.39 -10.92 52.39
CA VAL A 449 -1.44 -11.96 52.82
C VAL A 449 -0.23 -12.05 51.88
N ARG A 450 -0.42 -11.94 50.55
CA ARG A 450 0.71 -11.89 49.59
C ARG A 450 1.60 -10.65 49.81
N ARG A 451 1.01 -9.54 50.29
CA ARG A 451 1.67 -8.24 50.51
C ARG A 451 2.80 -8.25 51.55
N ARG A 452 2.92 -9.29 52.39
CA ARG A 452 3.98 -9.44 53.41
C ARG A 452 5.18 -10.30 53.00
N LEU A 453 5.12 -10.97 51.83
CA LEU A 453 6.19 -11.88 51.38
C LEU A 453 7.06 -11.30 50.25
N ALA A 454 6.61 -10.26 49.54
CA ALA A 454 7.37 -9.61 48.47
C ALA A 454 8.34 -8.51 48.95
N THR A 455 8.11 -7.92 50.12
CA THR A 455 8.83 -6.75 50.66
C THR A 455 10.21 -7.07 51.27
N ARG A 456 10.95 -8.03 50.70
CA ARG A 456 12.31 -8.40 51.17
C ARG A 456 13.36 -8.64 50.08
N LYS A 457 13.09 -8.28 48.82
CA LYS A 457 14.07 -8.25 47.72
C LYS A 457 13.81 -7.06 46.78
N ALA A 458 14.12 -5.85 47.25
CA ALA A 458 14.06 -4.62 46.46
C ALA A 458 15.29 -3.72 46.69
N GLU A 459 16.47 -4.34 46.77
CA GLU A 459 17.77 -3.67 46.70
C GLU A 459 18.62 -4.40 45.66
N ARG A 460 18.36 -4.11 44.38
CA ARG A 460 19.31 -4.40 43.29
C ARG A 460 19.30 -3.25 42.30
N TYR A 461 20.44 -2.57 42.24
CA TYR A 461 20.84 -1.63 41.20
C TYR A 461 20.53 -2.21 39.81
N ILE A 462 19.91 -1.42 38.94
CA ILE A 462 19.85 -1.71 37.50
C ILE A 462 21.11 -1.10 36.88
N PRO A 463 21.98 -1.89 36.20
CA PRO A 463 23.08 -1.30 35.45
C PRO A 463 22.53 -0.52 34.26
N LEU A 464 23.02 0.70 34.07
CA LEU A 464 22.78 1.49 32.85
C LEU A 464 23.42 0.77 31.66
N ALA A 465 22.65 -0.04 30.96
CA ALA A 465 23.07 -0.66 29.71
C ALA A 465 22.95 0.35 28.55
N THR A 466 24.05 0.57 27.86
CA THR A 466 24.06 1.24 26.55
C THR A 466 23.27 0.39 25.55
N ALA A 467 22.43 1.02 24.75
CA ALA A 467 21.55 0.32 23.82
C ALA A 467 22.34 -0.36 22.70
N GLU A 468 22.48 -1.68 22.77
CA GLU A 468 22.83 -2.51 21.61
C GLU A 468 21.60 -2.67 20.70
N THR A 469 21.84 -2.59 19.39
CA THR A 469 20.83 -2.78 18.33
C THR A 469 20.28 -4.21 18.38
N GLY A 470 19.06 -4.37 18.91
CA GLY A 470 18.38 -5.65 19.05
C GLY A 470 17.54 -5.79 20.32
N THR A 471 17.81 -4.96 21.34
CA THR A 471 17.01 -4.96 22.58
C THR A 471 15.64 -4.31 22.36
N PRO A 472 14.51 -4.92 22.75
CA PRO A 472 13.19 -4.29 22.61
C PRO A 472 13.08 -3.02 23.47
N PRO A 473 12.43 -1.95 22.99
CA PRO A 473 12.29 -0.70 23.74
C PRO A 473 11.45 -0.94 25.00
N LEU A 474 11.75 -0.21 26.08
CA LEU A 474 10.97 -0.25 27.31
C LEU A 474 9.75 0.68 27.21
N VAL A 475 9.91 1.80 26.50
CA VAL A 475 8.88 2.84 26.29
C VAL A 475 8.69 3.12 24.80
N SER A 476 7.44 3.30 24.37
CA SER A 476 7.10 3.87 23.06
C SER A 476 6.50 5.25 23.26
N PHE A 477 7.12 6.30 22.71
CA PHE A 477 6.43 7.57 22.51
C PHE A 477 5.42 7.43 21.36
N ILE A 478 4.25 8.04 21.51
CA ILE A 478 3.24 8.13 20.45
C ILE A 478 2.93 9.59 20.20
N THR A 479 3.16 10.03 18.96
CA THR A 479 2.85 11.38 18.49
C THR A 479 1.93 11.30 17.27
N PRO A 480 0.62 11.59 17.44
CA PRO A 480 -0.29 11.83 16.33
C PRO A 480 0.04 13.18 15.68
N ILE A 481 -0.01 13.26 14.36
CA ILE A 481 0.42 14.44 13.60
C ILE A 481 -0.63 14.81 12.55
N TYR A 482 -1.14 16.04 12.68
CA TYR A 482 -1.92 16.73 11.65
C TYR A 482 -1.53 18.21 11.63
N ASP A 483 -0.93 18.63 10.52
CA ASP A 483 -0.45 19.99 10.21
C ASP A 483 0.13 20.79 11.40
N ARG A 484 1.42 20.58 11.66
CA ARG A 484 2.20 21.28 12.71
C ARG A 484 3.62 21.65 12.25
N THR A 485 3.78 21.91 10.95
CA THR A 485 5.07 22.09 10.27
C THR A 485 6.11 22.90 11.07
N ASP A 486 5.73 24.06 11.61
CA ASP A 486 6.66 25.00 12.27
C ASP A 486 7.17 24.55 13.65
N VAL A 487 6.43 23.69 14.34
CA VAL A 487 6.70 23.30 15.75
C VAL A 487 7.01 21.82 15.92
N LEU A 488 6.61 20.97 14.98
CA LEU A 488 6.76 19.52 15.01
C LEU A 488 8.20 19.06 15.18
N ARG A 489 9.16 19.78 14.57
CA ARG A 489 10.60 19.49 14.69
C ARG A 489 11.07 19.54 16.15
N GLU A 490 10.65 20.57 16.89
CA GLU A 490 11.01 20.75 18.31
C GLU A 490 10.37 19.66 19.18
N ALA A 491 9.12 19.30 18.88
CA ALA A 491 8.40 18.21 19.55
C ALA A 491 9.11 16.85 19.37
N ILE A 492 9.40 16.44 18.13
CA ILE A 492 10.10 15.18 17.83
C ILE A 492 11.50 15.16 18.47
N GLN A 493 12.25 16.26 18.37
CA GLN A 493 13.58 16.36 18.99
C GLN A 493 13.53 16.21 20.52
N SER A 494 12.50 16.75 21.18
CA SER A 494 12.33 16.60 22.64
C SER A 494 12.06 15.14 23.08
N ALA A 495 11.31 14.39 22.27
CA ALA A 495 11.08 12.96 22.48
C ALA A 495 12.37 12.13 22.25
N LEU A 496 13.23 12.54 21.33
CA LEU A 496 14.51 11.87 21.04
C LEU A 496 15.65 12.24 22.01
N ALA A 497 15.50 13.33 22.78
CA ALA A 497 16.50 13.88 23.70
C ALA A 497 16.35 13.41 25.16
N GLN A 498 15.73 12.25 25.39
CA GLN A 498 15.53 11.70 26.74
C GLN A 498 16.83 11.15 27.36
N THR A 499 17.00 11.29 28.68
CA THR A 499 18.17 10.82 29.42
C THR A 499 18.31 9.29 29.43
N LEU A 500 17.20 8.56 29.37
CA LEU A 500 17.18 7.10 29.25
C LEU A 500 17.15 6.65 27.78
N PRO A 501 18.04 5.76 27.32
CA PRO A 501 18.17 5.42 25.89
C PRO A 501 17.23 4.30 25.39
N VAL A 502 16.47 3.63 26.26
CA VAL A 502 15.75 2.38 25.92
C VAL A 502 14.30 2.64 25.50
N PHE A 503 14.11 3.41 24.42
CA PHE A 503 12.79 3.80 23.91
C PHE A 503 12.71 3.83 22.37
N GLU A 504 11.49 3.87 21.85
CA GLU A 504 11.17 4.19 20.45
C GLU A 504 10.22 5.41 20.37
N VAL A 505 10.15 6.05 19.21
CA VAL A 505 9.23 7.15 18.89
C VAL A 505 8.38 6.75 17.69
N ILE A 506 7.06 6.74 17.86
CA ILE A 506 6.10 6.39 16.82
C ILE A 506 5.38 7.65 16.36
N LEU A 507 5.65 8.04 15.11
CA LEU A 507 5.05 9.18 14.44
C LEU A 507 3.88 8.67 13.57
N VAL A 508 2.66 9.16 13.80
CA VAL A 508 1.49 8.76 12.99
C VAL A 508 0.86 10.00 12.36
N THR A 509 1.06 10.13 11.05
CA THR A 509 0.55 11.24 10.24
C THR A 509 -0.83 10.93 9.67
N ASP A 510 -1.77 11.87 9.80
CA ASP A 510 -3.19 11.64 9.52
C ASP A 510 -3.72 12.62 8.47
N GLY A 511 -3.39 12.40 7.19
CA GLY A 511 -3.70 13.35 6.11
C GLY A 511 -2.93 14.67 6.21
N SER A 512 -1.69 14.62 6.70
CA SER A 512 -0.83 15.81 6.87
C SER A 512 -0.37 16.40 5.53
N PRO A 513 -0.21 17.74 5.42
CA PRO A 513 0.29 18.37 4.21
C PRO A 513 1.76 18.03 3.93
N ALA A 514 2.17 18.16 2.67
CA ALA A 514 3.52 17.81 2.20
C ALA A 514 4.65 18.48 3.01
N ALA A 515 4.46 19.71 3.49
CA ALA A 515 5.44 20.42 4.33
C ALA A 515 5.61 19.77 5.71
N THR A 516 4.53 19.31 6.34
CA THR A 516 4.59 18.52 7.58
C THR A 516 5.22 17.15 7.33
N MET A 517 4.87 16.49 6.21
CA MET A 517 5.47 15.21 5.83
C MET A 517 6.99 15.30 5.61
N ALA A 518 7.48 16.40 5.03
CA ALA A 518 8.92 16.64 4.88
C ALA A 518 9.65 16.66 6.23
N VAL A 519 9.09 17.35 7.24
CA VAL A 519 9.67 17.38 8.60
C VAL A 519 9.68 15.99 9.24
N VAL A 520 8.65 15.17 9.02
CA VAL A 520 8.60 13.77 9.53
C VAL A 520 9.66 12.89 8.86
N GLU A 521 9.85 13.06 7.56
CA GLU A 521 10.76 12.24 6.75
C GLU A 521 12.24 12.41 7.15
N GLU A 522 12.63 13.60 7.61
CA GLU A 522 13.98 13.88 8.13
C GLU A 522 14.41 12.95 9.29
N PHE A 523 13.45 12.40 10.03
CA PHE A 523 13.70 11.48 11.14
C PHE A 523 13.66 10.00 10.75
N ARG A 524 13.35 9.64 9.49
CA ARG A 524 13.23 8.23 9.03
C ARG A 524 14.49 7.39 9.29
N HIS A 525 15.66 8.03 9.30
CA HIS A 525 16.94 7.34 9.49
C HIS A 525 17.37 7.17 10.96
N ASP A 526 16.66 7.75 11.94
CA ASP A 526 16.93 7.44 13.36
C ASP A 526 16.39 6.05 13.70
N PRO A 527 17.21 5.10 14.19
CA PRO A 527 16.78 3.72 14.44
C PRO A 527 15.72 3.58 15.54
N ARG A 528 15.44 4.64 16.30
CA ARG A 528 14.37 4.69 17.31
C ARG A 528 13.03 5.14 16.72
N VAL A 529 13.00 5.68 15.50
CA VAL A 529 11.80 6.30 14.91
C VAL A 529 11.07 5.31 13.99
N ARG A 530 9.74 5.26 14.10
CA ARG A 530 8.85 4.54 13.17
C ARG A 530 7.74 5.48 12.71
N ILE A 531 7.52 5.52 11.39
CA ILE A 531 6.58 6.45 10.75
C ILE A 531 5.43 5.65 10.13
N PHE A 532 4.20 6.07 10.42
CA PHE A 532 2.97 5.58 9.77
C PHE A 532 2.19 6.76 9.19
N SER A 533 1.49 6.52 8.08
CA SER A 533 0.78 7.58 7.35
C SER A 533 -0.58 7.11 6.86
N TYR A 534 -1.56 8.01 6.94
CA TYR A 534 -2.86 7.93 6.26
C TYR A 534 -2.96 9.06 5.23
N PRO A 535 -3.54 8.83 4.05
CA PRO A 535 -3.57 9.81 2.96
C PRO A 535 -4.56 10.96 3.17
N VAL A 536 -5.65 10.73 3.92
CA VAL A 536 -6.71 11.72 4.19
C VAL A 536 -6.96 11.77 5.69
N SER A 537 -7.23 12.96 6.25
CA SER A 537 -7.45 13.16 7.69
C SER A 537 -8.75 12.52 8.19
N SER A 538 -8.74 12.02 9.41
CA SER A 538 -9.92 11.56 10.15
C SER A 538 -10.62 12.68 10.93
N GLY A 539 -10.11 13.90 10.89
CA GLY A 539 -10.66 15.06 11.61
C GLY A 539 -10.32 15.11 13.11
N ASN A 540 -9.72 14.07 13.68
CA ASN A 540 -9.30 14.02 15.09
C ASN A 540 -8.02 13.19 15.30
N ALA A 541 -7.55 13.10 16.55
CA ALA A 541 -6.33 12.37 16.90
C ALA A 541 -6.52 10.87 17.20
N VAL A 542 -7.76 10.35 17.22
CA VAL A 542 -8.07 8.98 17.65
C VAL A 542 -7.40 7.94 16.76
N ARG A 543 -7.51 8.06 15.43
CA ARG A 543 -6.91 7.09 14.50
C ARG A 543 -5.38 7.07 14.63
N GLY A 544 -4.76 8.25 14.77
CA GLY A 544 -3.32 8.39 15.01
C GLY A 544 -2.87 7.72 16.31
N ARG A 545 -3.56 8.03 17.43
CA ARG A 545 -3.24 7.46 18.76
C ARG A 545 -3.46 5.95 18.79
N ASN A 546 -4.59 5.44 18.29
CA ASN A 546 -4.89 4.00 18.26
C ASN A 546 -3.86 3.22 17.43
N LYS A 547 -3.47 3.73 16.25
CA LYS A 547 -2.39 3.14 15.43
C LYS A 547 -1.07 3.10 16.20
N GLY A 548 -0.72 4.17 16.90
CA GLY A 548 0.47 4.21 17.75
C GLY A 548 0.45 3.15 18.87
N ILE A 549 -0.68 2.98 19.58
CA ILE A 549 -0.80 2.03 20.69
C ILE A 549 -0.71 0.58 20.17
N LEU A 550 -1.30 0.31 19.00
CA LEU A 550 -1.25 -1.00 18.34
C LEU A 550 0.19 -1.35 17.94
N GLU A 551 0.92 -0.41 17.35
CA GLU A 551 2.29 -0.60 16.85
C GLU A 551 3.37 -0.54 17.93
N ALA A 552 3.06 -0.03 19.13
CA ALA A 552 3.99 0.09 20.25
C ALA A 552 4.60 -1.25 20.66
N ARG A 553 5.94 -1.30 20.69
CA ARG A 553 6.73 -2.44 21.20
C ARG A 553 7.11 -2.27 22.68
N GLY A 554 7.00 -1.06 23.21
CA GLY A 554 7.26 -0.73 24.62
C GLY A 554 6.25 -1.36 25.57
N ARG A 555 6.73 -1.73 26.77
CA ARG A 555 5.88 -2.10 27.92
C ARG A 555 5.06 -0.90 28.40
N TYR A 556 5.61 0.31 28.22
CA TYR A 556 4.99 1.57 28.56
C TYR A 556 4.80 2.44 27.33
N ILE A 557 3.75 3.25 27.35
CA ILE A 557 3.41 4.21 26.32
C ILE A 557 3.48 5.61 26.93
N ALA A 558 4.20 6.52 26.28
CA ALA A 558 4.22 7.94 26.62
C ALA A 558 3.54 8.72 25.50
N PHE A 559 2.47 9.47 25.82
CA PHE A 559 1.80 10.31 24.83
C PHE A 559 2.49 11.67 24.74
N LEU A 560 2.62 12.20 23.52
CA LEU A 560 3.14 13.54 23.25
C LEU A 560 2.46 14.07 21.99
N ASP A 561 1.59 15.06 22.11
CA ASP A 561 0.96 15.71 20.95
C ASP A 561 2.00 16.54 20.14
N SER A 562 1.74 16.72 18.84
CA SER A 562 2.73 17.16 17.85
C SER A 562 3.29 18.59 17.98
N ASP A 563 2.76 19.39 18.91
CA ASP A 563 3.19 20.75 19.23
C ASP A 563 3.86 20.88 20.62
N ASP A 564 3.79 19.86 21.48
CA ASP A 564 4.31 19.88 22.85
C ASP A 564 5.79 19.42 22.97
N ILE A 565 6.44 19.76 24.09
CA ILE A 565 7.86 19.50 24.31
C ILE A 565 8.06 18.64 25.56
N ALA A 566 8.57 17.42 25.41
CA ALA A 566 8.90 16.55 26.53
C ALA A 566 10.14 17.05 27.31
N ALA A 567 10.07 17.02 28.64
CA ALA A 567 11.23 17.28 29.49
C ALA A 567 12.28 16.17 29.30
N PRO A 568 13.61 16.48 29.28
CA PRO A 568 14.65 15.47 29.00
C PRO A 568 14.69 14.29 29.99
N ASP A 569 14.31 14.52 31.24
CA ASP A 569 14.32 13.51 32.32
C ASP A 569 12.94 12.83 32.53
N ARG A 570 11.94 13.12 31.66
CA ARG A 570 10.56 12.62 31.79
C ARG A 570 10.49 11.11 31.98
N LEU A 571 11.21 10.33 31.16
CA LEU A 571 11.22 8.86 31.30
C LEU A 571 11.86 8.40 32.61
N GLU A 572 12.92 9.08 33.05
CA GLU A 572 13.71 8.74 34.24
C GLU A 572 12.90 8.91 35.52
N VAL A 573 12.10 9.98 35.62
CA VAL A 573 11.25 10.23 36.78
C VAL A 573 9.97 9.38 36.79
N CYS A 574 9.42 9.01 35.63
CA CYS A 574 8.17 8.25 35.55
C CYS A 574 8.35 6.73 35.74
N LEU A 575 9.39 6.14 35.15
CA LEU A 575 9.58 4.67 35.12
C LEU A 575 9.63 4.01 36.51
N PRO A 576 10.29 4.56 37.54
CA PRO A 576 10.35 3.92 38.87
C PRO A 576 8.98 3.68 39.52
N LEU A 577 8.00 4.57 39.30
CA LEU A 577 6.64 4.41 39.83
C LEU A 577 5.85 3.31 39.11
N LEU A 578 6.09 3.15 37.81
CA LEU A 578 5.47 2.12 36.97
C LEU A 578 6.09 0.73 37.22
N GLU A 579 7.43 0.62 37.28
CA GLU A 579 8.13 -0.65 37.54
C GLU A 579 8.00 -1.13 38.99
N SER A 580 7.94 -0.21 39.98
CA SER A 580 7.62 -0.60 41.37
C SER A 580 6.16 -1.05 41.56
N GLY A 581 5.34 -0.95 40.51
CA GLY A 581 3.93 -1.30 40.55
C GLY A 581 3.14 -0.44 41.53
N GLN A 582 3.55 0.80 41.79
CA GLN A 582 2.81 1.75 42.62
C GLN A 582 1.69 2.42 41.81
N ALA A 583 1.99 2.75 40.55
CA ALA A 583 1.07 3.33 39.57
C ALA A 583 0.96 2.43 38.34
N ASP A 584 -0.10 2.63 37.56
CA ASP A 584 -0.31 2.04 36.23
C ASP A 584 -0.45 3.15 35.16
N VAL A 585 -0.82 4.36 35.60
CA VAL A 585 -0.76 5.62 34.86
C VAL A 585 0.02 6.63 35.70
N VAL A 586 1.09 7.19 35.15
CA VAL A 586 1.88 8.29 35.74
C VAL A 586 1.73 9.53 34.87
N TYR A 587 1.62 10.68 35.52
CA TYR A 587 1.60 12.00 34.89
C TYR A 587 2.17 13.01 35.90
N GLY A 588 2.17 14.30 35.57
CA GLY A 588 2.78 15.27 36.45
C GLY A 588 2.46 16.71 36.10
N SER A 589 3.40 17.57 36.43
CA SER A 589 3.29 19.00 36.22
C SER A 589 3.66 19.35 34.78
N TRP A 590 3.17 20.48 34.29
CA TRP A 590 3.50 21.01 32.98
C TRP A 590 3.81 22.49 33.05
N ARG A 591 4.52 23.02 32.04
CA ARG A 591 4.81 24.45 31.92
C ARG A 591 4.02 25.05 30.76
N ALA A 592 3.36 26.18 30.99
CA ALA A 592 2.68 26.91 29.92
C ALA A 592 3.70 27.50 28.93
N LYS A 593 3.53 27.24 27.64
CA LYS A 593 4.23 27.92 26.53
C LYS A 593 3.18 28.64 25.68
N LEU A 594 2.99 29.93 25.95
CA LEU A 594 1.99 30.78 25.29
C LEU A 594 2.60 31.47 24.08
N ASP A 595 1.95 31.37 22.92
CA ASP A 595 2.36 32.10 21.70
C ASP A 595 1.72 33.50 21.59
N GLY A 596 0.86 33.87 22.54
CA GLY A 596 0.12 35.13 22.57
C GLY A 596 -1.17 35.14 21.75
N THR A 597 -1.52 34.06 21.04
CA THR A 597 -2.76 33.97 20.24
C THR A 597 -3.98 33.57 21.10
N ARG A 598 -3.76 32.84 22.20
CA ARG A 598 -4.79 32.43 23.18
C ARG A 598 -4.57 33.13 24.51
N MET A 599 -5.52 33.96 24.93
CA MET A 599 -5.57 34.50 26.29
C MET A 599 -6.31 33.54 27.22
N ILE A 600 -5.71 33.21 28.37
CA ILE A 600 -6.32 32.37 29.41
C ILE A 600 -6.21 33.11 30.73
N ASP A 601 -7.35 33.40 31.35
CA ASP A 601 -7.38 34.14 32.63
C ASP A 601 -6.63 33.38 33.73
N GLY A 602 -5.63 34.03 34.32
CA GLY A 602 -4.84 33.48 35.43
C GLY A 602 -3.67 32.59 35.04
N LEU A 603 -3.34 32.48 33.75
CA LEU A 603 -2.17 31.75 33.25
C LEU A 603 -1.20 32.69 32.52
N VAL A 604 0.10 32.60 32.83
CA VAL A 604 1.18 33.36 32.15
C VAL A 604 2.23 32.45 31.54
N ASP A 605 3.01 32.97 30.60
CA ASP A 605 4.05 32.20 29.91
C ASP A 605 5.15 31.75 30.90
N GLY A 606 5.63 30.52 30.73
CA GLY A 606 6.58 29.88 31.64
C GLY A 606 6.00 29.44 33.00
N GLN A 607 4.71 29.67 33.27
CA GLN A 607 4.07 29.24 34.52
C GLN A 607 4.01 27.71 34.61
N VAL A 608 4.48 27.17 35.73
CA VAL A 608 4.32 25.74 36.05
C VAL A 608 2.95 25.50 36.69
N VAL A 609 2.24 24.49 36.19
CA VAL A 609 0.94 24.04 36.68
C VAL A 609 1.09 22.60 37.18
N HIS A 610 0.68 22.36 38.42
CA HIS A 610 0.75 21.05 39.06
C HIS A 610 -0.57 20.29 38.92
N SER A 611 -0.55 19.13 38.27
CA SER A 611 -1.71 18.25 38.18
C SER A 611 -1.94 17.54 39.53
N PRO A 612 -3.17 17.52 40.09
CA PRO A 612 -3.46 16.74 41.30
C PRO A 612 -3.47 15.23 41.04
N ASP A 613 -3.25 14.41 42.08
CA ASP A 613 -3.65 12.98 42.06
C ASP A 613 -5.16 12.87 41.78
N CYS A 614 -5.56 12.06 40.81
CA CYS A 614 -6.95 11.84 40.44
C CYS A 614 -7.39 10.39 40.66
N ASP A 615 -8.67 10.21 41.00
CA ASP A 615 -9.37 8.93 40.94
C ASP A 615 -10.58 9.04 39.99
N LEU A 616 -11.38 7.98 39.87
CA LEU A 616 -12.57 8.00 39.02
C LEU A 616 -13.58 9.11 39.38
N ASP A 617 -13.74 9.46 40.66
CA ASP A 617 -14.68 10.52 41.07
C ASP A 617 -14.19 11.91 40.65
N MET A 618 -12.86 12.11 40.60
CA MET A 618 -12.25 13.31 40.06
C MET A 618 -12.31 13.36 38.53
N LEU A 619 -11.97 12.27 37.85
CA LEU A 619 -12.01 12.14 36.37
C LEU A 619 -13.42 12.36 35.80
N LEU A 620 -14.48 12.01 36.54
CA LEU A 620 -15.85 12.29 36.10
C LEU A 620 -16.27 13.78 36.24
N LYS A 621 -15.37 14.67 36.70
CA LYS A 621 -15.68 16.08 37.02
C LYS A 621 -14.64 17.09 36.53
N VAL A 622 -13.39 16.68 36.37
CA VAL A 622 -12.24 17.55 36.08
C VAL A 622 -11.42 16.92 34.98
N CYS A 623 -11.20 17.66 33.88
CA CYS A 623 -10.37 17.21 32.76
C CYS A 623 -8.88 17.20 33.16
N VAL A 624 -8.43 16.06 33.68
CA VAL A 624 -7.07 15.78 34.13
C VAL A 624 -6.82 14.27 33.91
N PRO A 625 -5.59 13.78 33.71
CA PRO A 625 -4.39 14.51 33.29
C PRO A 625 -4.45 15.02 31.84
N CYS A 626 -3.64 16.03 31.53
CA CYS A 626 -3.42 16.48 30.16
C CYS A 626 -2.67 15.39 29.36
N GLN A 627 -3.20 14.99 28.20
CA GLN A 627 -2.70 13.89 27.36
C GLN A 627 -1.17 13.80 27.26
N SER A 628 -0.51 14.88 26.80
CA SER A 628 0.94 14.91 26.58
C SER A 628 1.81 14.72 27.83
N THR A 629 1.24 14.79 29.04
CA THR A 629 1.98 14.50 30.28
C THR A 629 1.98 13.02 30.66
N VAL A 630 1.13 12.20 30.04
CA VAL A 630 0.83 10.85 30.52
C VAL A 630 1.84 9.80 30.05
N MET A 631 2.18 8.89 30.96
CA MET A 631 2.87 7.63 30.69
C MET A 631 2.10 6.47 31.33
N VAL A 632 1.74 5.46 30.55
CA VAL A 632 0.80 4.38 30.95
C VAL A 632 1.36 2.98 30.62
N ARG A 633 1.01 1.99 31.44
CA ARG A 633 1.28 0.57 31.18
C ARG A 633 0.46 0.07 30.00
N ARG A 634 1.10 -0.46 28.95
CA ARG A 634 0.44 -0.90 27.71
C ARG A 634 -0.63 -1.98 27.97
N ASP A 635 -0.37 -2.88 28.92
CA ASP A 635 -1.32 -3.93 29.30
C ASP A 635 -2.65 -3.37 29.81
N SER A 636 -2.64 -2.24 30.52
CA SER A 636 -3.87 -1.59 31.00
C SER A 636 -4.71 -1.02 29.85
N LEU A 637 -4.07 -0.54 28.78
CA LEU A 637 -4.77 -0.12 27.55
C LEU A 637 -5.35 -1.33 26.78
N LEU A 638 -4.65 -2.46 26.75
CA LEU A 638 -5.14 -3.70 26.13
C LEU A 638 -6.32 -4.31 26.91
N GLU A 639 -6.29 -4.24 28.24
CA GLU A 639 -7.38 -4.70 29.11
C GLU A 639 -8.64 -3.83 28.93
N ALA A 640 -8.51 -2.51 29.04
CA ALA A 640 -9.62 -1.56 28.96
C ALA A 640 -10.13 -1.27 27.53
N GLY A 641 -9.31 -1.56 26.51
CA GLY A 641 -9.52 -1.16 25.11
C GLY A 641 -8.99 0.26 24.81
N PHE A 642 -8.78 0.59 23.53
CA PHE A 642 -8.13 1.85 23.13
C PHE A 642 -9.13 3.03 23.07
N LEU A 643 -8.76 4.15 22.44
CA LEU A 643 -9.65 5.30 22.26
C LEU A 643 -10.81 4.92 21.32
N LYS A 644 -12.00 5.49 21.55
CA LYS A 644 -13.21 5.15 20.79
C LYS A 644 -13.33 5.99 19.51
N PRO A 645 -13.39 5.40 18.29
CA PRO A 645 -13.43 6.14 17.03
C PRO A 645 -14.55 7.20 16.93
N ARG A 646 -15.70 6.91 17.54
CA ARG A 646 -16.88 7.79 17.60
C ARG A 646 -16.77 8.99 18.57
N MET A 647 -15.60 9.22 19.17
CA MET A 647 -15.37 10.37 20.04
C MET A 647 -14.46 11.38 19.35
N GLU A 648 -15.01 12.55 19.01
CA GLU A 648 -14.27 13.63 18.35
C GLU A 648 -13.59 14.57 19.35
N TYR A 649 -14.03 14.54 20.62
CA TYR A 649 -13.54 15.38 21.71
C TYR A 649 -13.71 14.68 23.07
N ARG A 650 -12.79 14.96 24.01
CA ARG A 650 -12.64 14.30 25.33
C ARG A 650 -12.42 12.78 25.23
N GLU A 651 -11.86 12.33 24.12
CA GLU A 651 -11.53 10.94 23.78
C GLU A 651 -10.43 10.35 24.67
N ASP A 652 -9.48 11.18 25.09
CA ASP A 652 -8.41 10.89 26.05
C ASP A 652 -8.96 10.81 27.47
N HIS A 653 -9.80 11.77 27.84
CA HIS A 653 -10.41 11.87 29.14
C HIS A 653 -11.40 10.72 29.43
N GLU A 654 -12.12 10.25 28.42
CA GLU A 654 -12.92 9.00 28.51
C GLU A 654 -12.03 7.78 28.76
N LEU A 655 -10.90 7.67 28.05
CA LEU A 655 -9.94 6.59 28.25
C LEU A 655 -9.35 6.62 29.67
N TRP A 656 -9.07 7.81 30.23
CA TRP A 656 -8.62 7.96 31.61
C TRP A 656 -9.68 7.52 32.62
N ALA A 657 -10.92 7.99 32.48
CA ALA A 657 -12.04 7.56 33.32
C ALA A 657 -12.29 6.04 33.21
N ARG A 658 -12.16 5.46 32.02
CA ARG A 658 -12.34 4.02 31.76
C ARG A 658 -11.22 3.18 32.37
N LEU A 659 -9.95 3.59 32.24
CA LEU A 659 -8.83 2.94 32.94
C LEU A 659 -9.02 2.95 34.46
N ALA A 660 -9.45 4.09 35.03
CA ALA A 660 -9.73 4.19 36.46
C ALA A 660 -10.92 3.31 36.89
N TYR A 661 -11.96 3.18 36.05
CA TYR A 661 -13.11 2.29 36.28
C TYR A 661 -12.71 0.80 36.29
N HIS A 662 -11.79 0.40 35.41
CA HIS A 662 -11.19 -0.94 35.42
C HIS A 662 -10.12 -1.13 36.52
N GLY A 663 -9.82 -0.09 37.31
CA GLY A 663 -8.98 -0.18 38.51
C GLY A 663 -7.51 0.17 38.31
N ALA A 664 -7.12 0.75 37.18
CA ALA A 664 -5.78 1.30 36.97
C ALA A 664 -5.50 2.42 37.98
N ARG A 665 -4.28 2.47 38.52
CA ARG A 665 -3.89 3.46 39.53
C ARG A 665 -3.17 4.63 38.89
N PHE A 666 -3.75 5.81 39.09
CA PHE A 666 -3.24 7.09 38.65
C PHE A 666 -2.31 7.68 39.72
N LYS A 667 -1.18 8.26 39.29
CA LYS A 667 -0.26 8.95 40.18
C LYS A 667 0.35 10.18 39.52
N SER A 668 0.14 11.34 40.14
CA SER A 668 0.81 12.58 39.77
C SER A 668 2.17 12.70 40.46
N ILE A 669 3.10 13.40 39.80
CA ILE A 669 4.37 13.86 40.38
C ILE A 669 4.54 15.38 40.25
N GLU A 670 5.15 16.00 41.26
CA GLU A 670 5.49 17.44 41.30
C GLU A 670 6.75 17.75 40.47
N HIS A 671 6.88 17.12 39.30
CA HIS A 671 7.95 17.34 38.32
C HIS A 671 7.37 17.82 36.99
N VAL A 672 8.07 18.71 36.29
CA VAL A 672 7.63 19.19 34.96
C VAL A 672 7.96 18.13 33.93
N LEU A 673 6.94 17.47 33.38
CA LEU A 673 7.09 16.43 32.36
C LEU A 673 7.06 16.97 30.94
N THR A 674 6.40 18.10 30.72
CA THR A 674 6.12 18.64 29.39
C THR A 674 5.90 20.16 29.45
N ASP A 675 6.45 20.89 28.49
CA ASP A 675 6.07 22.27 28.23
C ASP A 675 4.93 22.23 27.19
N LEU A 676 3.70 22.58 27.60
CA LEU A 676 2.48 22.50 26.78
C LEU A 676 2.27 23.79 25.99
N ARG A 677 1.99 23.69 24.68
CA ARG A 677 1.66 24.85 23.84
C ARG A 677 0.19 25.20 23.87
N LEU A 678 -0.09 26.46 24.21
CA LEU A 678 -1.44 26.99 24.33
C LEU A 678 -1.64 28.13 23.34
N HIS A 679 -2.48 27.89 22.33
CA HIS A 679 -2.68 28.71 21.15
C HIS A 679 -4.14 28.68 20.67
N ALA A 680 -4.52 29.62 19.79
CA ALA A 680 -5.91 29.78 19.34
C ALA A 680 -6.45 28.59 18.52
N GLY A 681 -5.59 27.66 18.08
CA GLY A 681 -5.94 26.46 17.33
C GLY A 681 -5.98 25.17 18.16
N ASN A 682 -5.93 25.20 19.50
CA ASN A 682 -6.16 24.00 20.30
C ASN A 682 -7.63 23.52 20.15
N ASN A 683 -7.85 22.23 19.90
CA ASN A 683 -9.19 21.66 19.65
C ASN A 683 -10.22 21.93 20.77
N GLU A 684 -9.80 22.09 22.02
CA GLU A 684 -10.65 22.50 23.15
C GLU A 684 -11.52 23.73 22.85
N LEU A 685 -11.02 24.67 22.03
CA LEU A 685 -11.74 25.88 21.68
C LEU A 685 -12.86 25.64 20.66
N ASN A 686 -12.73 24.61 19.81
CA ASN A 686 -13.68 24.30 18.74
C ASN A 686 -14.97 23.63 19.26
N PHE A 687 -14.91 22.98 20.44
CA PHE A 687 -16.01 22.16 20.97
C PHE A 687 -16.68 22.72 22.24
N LYS A 688 -16.31 23.93 22.71
CA LYS A 688 -16.84 24.52 23.97
C LYS A 688 -18.37 24.58 24.03
N ASP A 689 -19.01 24.99 22.93
CA ASP A 689 -20.47 25.09 22.86
C ASP A 689 -21.16 23.70 23.00
N ASN A 690 -20.41 22.61 22.81
CA ASN A 690 -20.86 21.23 22.93
C ASN A 690 -20.33 20.53 24.20
N ASP A 691 -19.65 21.20 25.15
CA ASP A 691 -19.02 20.56 26.32
C ASP A 691 -20.00 19.63 27.08
N GLY A 692 -21.24 20.07 27.30
CA GLY A 692 -22.28 19.27 27.99
C GLY A 692 -22.73 18.01 27.22
N HIS A 693 -22.63 18.00 25.89
CA HIS A 693 -22.86 16.79 25.09
C HIS A 693 -21.75 15.76 25.35
N TRP A 694 -20.49 16.20 25.30
CA TRP A 694 -19.32 15.35 25.45
C TRP A 694 -19.11 14.87 26.88
N GLU A 695 -19.43 15.68 27.89
CA GLU A 695 -19.53 15.23 29.29
C GLU A 695 -20.62 14.16 29.48
N GLY A 696 -21.78 14.37 28.88
CA GLY A 696 -22.86 13.37 28.85
C GLY A 696 -22.46 12.08 28.13
N LEU A 697 -21.66 12.17 27.06
CA LEU A 697 -21.14 11.01 26.35
C LEU A 697 -20.11 10.26 27.19
N LEU A 698 -19.06 10.94 27.68
CA LEU A 698 -18.05 10.38 28.57
C LEU A 698 -18.69 9.63 29.75
N ALA A 699 -19.69 10.25 30.41
CA ALA A 699 -20.39 9.66 31.56
C ALA A 699 -21.22 8.39 31.23
N ARG A 700 -21.60 8.18 29.96
CA ARG A 700 -22.20 6.93 29.47
C ARG A 700 -21.14 5.92 29.05
N GLU A 701 -20.08 6.40 28.41
CA GLU A 701 -19.10 5.58 27.70
C GLU A 701 -18.06 4.92 28.59
N TYR A 702 -17.57 5.58 29.65
CA TYR A 702 -16.39 5.12 30.40
C TYR A 702 -16.51 3.72 31.04
N ARG A 703 -17.72 3.16 31.13
CA ARG A 703 -18.00 1.81 31.66
C ARG A 703 -17.98 0.72 30.58
N LEU A 704 -18.11 1.11 29.31
CA LEU A 704 -18.12 0.22 28.17
C LEU A 704 -16.68 0.03 27.68
N GLN A 705 -16.25 -1.22 27.53
CA GLN A 705 -14.91 -1.54 27.03
C GLN A 705 -14.65 -0.85 25.69
N GLY A 706 -13.43 -0.33 25.51
CA GLY A 706 -13.01 0.25 24.23
C GLY A 706 -12.75 -0.84 23.18
N PRO A 707 -12.57 -0.46 21.90
CA PRO A 707 -12.18 -1.41 20.87
C PRO A 707 -10.82 -2.05 21.22
N ARG A 708 -10.69 -3.34 20.91
CA ARG A 708 -9.40 -4.04 20.86
C ARG A 708 -9.00 -4.16 19.39
N PRO A 709 -8.33 -3.15 18.81
CA PRO A 709 -8.02 -3.17 17.39
C PRO A 709 -7.15 -4.37 17.05
N LYS A 710 -7.57 -5.08 16.01
CA LYS A 710 -6.76 -6.08 15.30
C LYS A 710 -6.23 -5.45 14.01
N LYS A 711 -5.04 -5.89 13.57
CA LYS A 711 -4.46 -5.53 12.28
C LYS A 711 -4.94 -6.51 11.21
N ILE A 712 -5.71 -6.00 10.25
CA ILE A 712 -6.47 -6.84 9.31
C ILE A 712 -6.10 -6.47 7.88
N ALA A 713 -5.72 -7.46 7.08
CA ALA A 713 -5.32 -7.28 5.69
C ALA A 713 -6.23 -8.09 4.75
N PHE A 714 -6.74 -7.45 3.69
CA PHE A 714 -7.41 -8.12 2.58
C PHE A 714 -6.53 -8.04 1.33
N MET A 715 -6.25 -9.18 0.69
CA MET A 715 -5.49 -9.22 -0.57
C MET A 715 -6.42 -9.07 -1.75
N LEU A 716 -6.18 -8.08 -2.62
CA LEU A 716 -6.89 -7.92 -3.90
C LEU A 716 -5.94 -8.23 -5.07
N ALA A 717 -6.44 -9.03 -6.02
CA ALA A 717 -5.70 -9.35 -7.25
C ALA A 717 -5.69 -8.19 -8.27
N CYS A 718 -6.68 -7.31 -8.21
CA CYS A 718 -6.82 -6.11 -9.04
C CYS A 718 -7.61 -5.05 -8.25
N LEU A 719 -7.30 -3.76 -8.46
CA LEU A 719 -7.95 -2.64 -7.77
C LEU A 719 -9.10 -2.00 -8.56
N GLY A 720 -9.30 -2.40 -9.82
CA GLY A 720 -10.32 -1.85 -10.71
C GLY A 720 -11.77 -2.12 -10.27
N ILE A 721 -12.70 -1.36 -10.87
CA ILE A 721 -14.14 -1.38 -10.56
C ILE A 721 -14.69 -2.80 -10.75
N SER A 722 -15.09 -3.43 -9.65
CA SER A 722 -15.79 -4.72 -9.65
C SER A 722 -16.61 -4.89 -8.38
N GLY A 723 -17.71 -5.65 -8.46
CA GLY A 723 -18.53 -5.97 -7.28
C GLY A 723 -17.75 -6.70 -6.19
N GLY A 724 -16.83 -7.61 -6.55
CA GLY A 724 -16.00 -8.33 -5.59
C GLY A 724 -14.98 -7.45 -4.86
N ALA A 725 -14.41 -6.45 -5.54
CA ALA A 725 -13.57 -5.44 -4.87
C ALA A 725 -14.42 -4.51 -3.98
N ALA A 726 -15.61 -4.11 -4.43
CA ALA A 726 -16.50 -3.23 -3.68
C ALA A 726 -16.95 -3.84 -2.34
N VAL A 727 -17.30 -5.14 -2.32
CA VAL A 727 -17.64 -5.87 -1.08
C VAL A 727 -16.45 -5.89 -0.11
N VAL A 728 -15.24 -6.19 -0.58
CA VAL A 728 -14.02 -6.18 0.24
C VAL A 728 -13.74 -4.78 0.81
N LEU A 729 -13.80 -3.73 -0.01
CA LEU A 729 -13.58 -2.36 0.42
C LEU A 729 -14.65 -1.86 1.41
N ARG A 730 -15.89 -2.35 1.29
CA ARG A 730 -16.96 -2.09 2.28
C ARG A 730 -16.66 -2.75 3.61
N HIS A 731 -16.20 -4.02 3.61
CA HIS A 731 -15.73 -4.67 4.83
C HIS A 731 -14.54 -3.94 5.47
N VAL A 732 -13.53 -3.53 4.70
CA VAL A 732 -12.40 -2.74 5.22
C VAL A 732 -12.87 -1.43 5.85
N SER A 733 -13.80 -0.71 5.21
CA SER A 733 -14.39 0.52 5.75
C SER A 733 -15.08 0.28 7.09
N MET A 734 -15.96 -0.71 7.14
CA MET A 734 -16.75 -1.07 8.32
C MET A 734 -15.86 -1.51 9.50
N LEU A 735 -14.76 -2.22 9.21
CA LEU A 735 -13.75 -2.59 10.21
C LEU A 735 -12.99 -1.37 10.76
N MET A 736 -12.70 -0.37 9.91
CA MET A 736 -12.10 0.90 10.34
C MET A 736 -13.07 1.73 11.20
N GLU A 737 -14.36 1.76 10.87
CA GLU A 737 -15.42 2.40 11.68
C GLU A 737 -15.53 1.77 13.08
N GLN A 738 -15.42 0.43 13.17
CA GLN A 738 -15.31 -0.31 14.43
C GLN A 738 -13.98 -0.06 15.19
N GLY A 739 -12.99 0.57 14.54
CA GLY A 739 -11.72 0.96 15.13
C GLY A 739 -10.54 0.02 14.86
N HIS A 740 -10.69 -0.99 14.01
CA HIS A 740 -9.59 -1.89 13.61
C HIS A 740 -8.59 -1.22 12.65
N ASP A 741 -7.35 -1.71 12.64
CA ASP A 741 -6.31 -1.26 11.71
C ASP A 741 -6.39 -2.09 10.42
N ALA A 742 -7.49 -1.90 9.67
CA ALA A 742 -7.76 -2.60 8.42
C ALA A 742 -7.09 -1.91 7.21
N PHE A 743 -6.72 -2.69 6.19
CA PHE A 743 -6.14 -2.21 4.93
C PHE A 743 -6.17 -3.28 3.83
N VAL A 744 -5.82 -2.86 2.60
CA VAL A 744 -5.69 -3.73 1.42
C VAL A 744 -4.23 -3.97 1.08
N ILE A 745 -3.92 -5.17 0.59
CA ILE A 745 -2.67 -5.52 -0.07
C ILE A 745 -2.98 -5.76 -1.56
N SER A 746 -2.37 -5.00 -2.47
CA SER A 746 -2.48 -5.25 -3.91
C SER A 746 -1.43 -6.25 -4.35
N LEU A 747 -1.84 -7.23 -5.17
CA LEU A 747 -0.93 -8.16 -5.85
C LEU A 747 -0.63 -7.75 -7.30
N GLY A 748 -1.33 -6.76 -7.84
CA GLY A 748 -1.16 -6.26 -9.21
C GLY A 748 -0.81 -4.77 -9.26
N ASP A 749 -0.24 -4.35 -10.39
CA ASP A 749 0.22 -2.97 -10.62
C ASP A 749 -0.87 -2.05 -11.24
N ASP A 750 -2.03 -2.58 -11.63
CA ASP A 750 -3.09 -1.85 -12.34
C ASP A 750 -4.22 -1.32 -11.43
N GLY A 751 -4.50 -0.02 -11.57
CA GLY A 751 -5.68 0.66 -11.02
C GLY A 751 -5.51 1.26 -9.63
N ASP A 752 -6.57 1.94 -9.17
CA ASP A 752 -6.70 2.45 -7.81
C ASP A 752 -8.13 2.23 -7.28
N ILE A 753 -8.37 2.58 -6.01
CA ILE A 753 -9.67 2.44 -5.33
C ILE A 753 -10.45 3.76 -5.21
N SER A 754 -10.07 4.81 -5.94
CA SER A 754 -10.70 6.14 -5.85
C SER A 754 -12.19 6.10 -6.17
N TRP A 755 -12.59 5.24 -7.10
CA TRP A 755 -13.96 4.94 -7.51
C TRP A 755 -14.87 4.46 -6.36
N PHE A 756 -14.30 3.91 -5.27
CA PHE A 756 -15.08 3.42 -4.13
C PHE A 756 -15.51 4.54 -3.17
N GLY A 757 -14.93 5.74 -3.29
CA GLY A 757 -15.35 6.91 -2.50
C GLY A 757 -14.88 6.95 -1.03
N ASN A 758 -14.11 5.96 -0.55
CA ASN A 758 -13.47 6.00 0.77
C ASN A 758 -11.94 6.12 0.66
N PRO A 759 -11.39 7.35 0.62
CA PRO A 759 -9.96 7.57 0.48
C PRO A 759 -9.16 7.32 1.77
N ALA A 760 -9.80 6.95 2.88
CA ALA A 760 -9.10 6.58 4.12
C ALA A 760 -8.50 5.17 4.07
N ILE A 761 -8.99 4.30 3.18
CA ILE A 761 -8.48 2.94 2.99
C ILE A 761 -7.05 3.02 2.45
N ARG A 762 -6.11 2.38 3.16
CA ARG A 762 -4.74 2.23 2.65
C ARG A 762 -4.65 1.00 1.77
N VAL A 763 -3.97 1.15 0.65
CA VAL A 763 -3.52 0.05 -0.22
C VAL A 763 -2.00 0.01 -0.14
N TYR A 764 -1.43 -1.17 0.11
CA TYR A 764 0.01 -1.40 0.05
C TYR A 764 0.30 -2.39 -1.09
N ARG A 765 1.36 -2.15 -1.86
CA ARG A 765 1.91 -3.17 -2.77
C ARG A 765 2.79 -4.15 -1.97
N LEU A 766 2.97 -5.37 -2.50
CA LEU A 766 3.74 -6.44 -1.84
C LEU A 766 5.15 -6.01 -1.42
N ASP A 767 5.85 -5.24 -2.26
CA ASP A 767 7.21 -4.74 -1.99
C ASP A 767 7.25 -3.63 -0.92
N GLU A 768 6.14 -2.91 -0.76
CA GLU A 768 6.00 -1.80 0.19
C GLU A 768 5.76 -2.28 1.63
N LEU A 769 5.21 -3.47 1.84
CA LEU A 769 4.87 -3.99 3.18
C LEU A 769 6.03 -3.85 4.17
N SER A 770 7.22 -4.30 3.77
CA SER A 770 8.43 -4.19 4.59
C SER A 770 8.90 -2.73 4.79
N ARG A 771 8.87 -1.92 3.72
CA ARG A 771 9.31 -0.52 3.71
C ARG A 771 8.43 0.39 4.56
N CYS A 772 7.13 0.12 4.60
CA CYS A 772 6.12 0.83 5.37
C CYS A 772 5.95 0.28 6.80
N GLY A 773 6.77 -0.70 7.23
CA GLY A 773 6.70 -1.29 8.56
C GLY A 773 5.42 -2.09 8.82
N VAL A 774 4.76 -2.58 7.76
CA VAL A 774 3.54 -3.39 7.81
C VAL A 774 3.92 -4.84 8.10
N GLY A 775 3.85 -5.21 9.37
CA GLY A 775 4.02 -6.58 9.86
C GLY A 775 3.14 -6.83 11.08
N ASN A 776 3.23 -8.03 11.68
CA ASN A 776 2.36 -8.47 12.78
C ASN A 776 0.87 -8.36 12.42
N ILE A 777 0.49 -8.92 11.27
CA ILE A 777 -0.92 -8.99 10.83
C ILE A 777 -1.63 -10.02 11.71
N ASP A 778 -2.78 -9.65 12.29
CA ASP A 778 -3.58 -10.55 13.11
C ASP A 778 -4.45 -11.46 12.22
N LEU A 779 -5.14 -10.88 11.22
CA LEU A 779 -5.93 -11.62 10.25
C LEU A 779 -5.57 -11.22 8.81
N LEU A 780 -5.31 -12.22 7.96
CA LEU A 780 -5.07 -12.05 6.53
C LEU A 780 -6.14 -12.81 5.72
N PHE A 781 -6.79 -12.09 4.82
CA PHE A 781 -7.84 -12.61 3.94
C PHE A 781 -7.36 -12.68 2.49
N ALA A 782 -7.35 -13.89 1.92
CA ALA A 782 -7.43 -14.09 0.47
C ALA A 782 -8.86 -13.76 0.01
N THR A 783 -9.03 -13.19 -1.19
CA THR A 783 -10.35 -12.77 -1.71
C THR A 783 -10.67 -13.27 -3.13
N PHE A 784 -9.69 -13.93 -3.76
CA PHE A 784 -9.76 -14.52 -5.10
C PHE A 784 -8.74 -15.66 -5.19
N TRP A 785 -8.93 -16.65 -6.07
CA TRP A 785 -8.15 -17.90 -6.09
C TRP A 785 -6.64 -17.67 -6.29
N THR A 786 -6.24 -16.68 -7.08
CA THR A 786 -4.83 -16.29 -7.27
C THR A 786 -4.20 -15.67 -6.01
N THR A 787 -5.01 -15.13 -5.09
CA THR A 787 -4.53 -14.58 -3.81
C THR A 787 -4.24 -15.66 -2.77
N VAL A 788 -4.70 -16.90 -2.97
CA VAL A 788 -4.61 -17.98 -1.98
C VAL A 788 -3.15 -18.41 -1.73
N GLU A 789 -2.31 -18.49 -2.77
CA GLU A 789 -0.88 -18.83 -2.60
C GLU A 789 -0.11 -17.81 -1.73
N TRP A 790 -0.63 -16.59 -1.58
CA TRP A 790 -0.03 -15.55 -0.74
C TRP A 790 -0.36 -15.70 0.74
N LEU A 791 -1.38 -16.50 1.09
CA LEU A 791 -1.64 -16.85 2.49
C LEU A 791 -0.42 -17.52 3.12
N GLU A 792 0.29 -18.41 2.40
CA GLU A 792 1.50 -19.03 2.93
C GLU A 792 2.67 -18.04 3.05
N ARG A 793 2.83 -17.16 2.04
CA ARG A 793 3.97 -16.24 1.90
C ARG A 793 3.94 -15.05 2.85
N ILE A 794 2.76 -14.53 3.21
CA ILE A 794 2.62 -13.35 4.07
C ILE A 794 2.46 -13.78 5.55
N PRO A 795 3.31 -13.30 6.48
CA PRO A 795 3.18 -13.61 7.90
C PRO A 795 1.94 -12.95 8.54
N ALA A 796 1.00 -13.79 8.97
CA ALA A 796 -0.19 -13.41 9.74
C ALA A 796 -0.52 -14.48 10.78
N ARG A 797 -1.18 -14.10 11.89
CA ARG A 797 -1.54 -15.03 12.97
C ARG A 797 -2.66 -15.99 12.56
N ARG A 798 -3.68 -15.48 11.87
CA ARG A 798 -4.81 -16.24 11.34
C ARG A 798 -4.99 -15.90 9.86
N LYS A 799 -5.31 -16.90 9.06
CA LYS A 799 -5.31 -16.86 7.59
C LYS A 799 -6.63 -17.44 7.11
N LEU A 800 -7.34 -16.68 6.29
CA LEU A 800 -8.71 -16.98 5.88
C LEU A 800 -8.86 -16.80 4.37
N TYR A 801 -9.76 -17.56 3.76
CA TYR A 801 -10.17 -17.36 2.38
C TYR A 801 -11.62 -16.84 2.36
N PHE A 802 -11.77 -15.56 1.98
CA PHE A 802 -13.04 -14.89 1.78
C PHE A 802 -13.56 -15.19 0.36
N VAL A 803 -14.31 -16.29 0.23
CA VAL A 803 -14.78 -16.81 -1.05
C VAL A 803 -16.05 -16.08 -1.46
N GLN A 804 -15.95 -15.36 -2.58
CA GLN A 804 -17.03 -14.53 -3.11
C GLN A 804 -17.81 -15.21 -4.25
N SER A 805 -17.35 -16.32 -4.82
CA SER A 805 -18.07 -17.03 -5.89
C SER A 805 -17.62 -18.48 -6.01
N ASP A 806 -18.25 -19.22 -6.92
CA ASP A 806 -17.63 -20.38 -7.55
C ASP A 806 -16.76 -19.90 -8.71
N GLU A 807 -15.51 -19.58 -8.42
CA GLU A 807 -14.61 -18.92 -9.37
C GLU A 807 -14.25 -19.82 -10.58
N ARG A 808 -14.57 -21.13 -10.50
CA ARG A 808 -14.47 -22.07 -11.63
C ARG A 808 -15.42 -21.69 -12.77
N LEU A 809 -16.50 -20.97 -12.48
CA LEU A 809 -17.50 -20.52 -13.46
C LEU A 809 -17.06 -19.32 -14.29
N PHE A 810 -15.91 -18.70 -13.99
CA PHE A 810 -15.38 -17.55 -14.72
C PHE A 810 -14.51 -17.92 -15.94
N TYR A 811 -14.16 -19.21 -16.07
CA TYR A 811 -13.27 -19.73 -17.10
C TYR A 811 -13.99 -20.78 -17.94
N ASP A 812 -13.47 -21.09 -19.13
CA ASP A 812 -13.94 -22.24 -19.91
C ASP A 812 -12.97 -23.42 -19.83
N GLU A 813 -11.67 -23.14 -19.74
CA GLU A 813 -10.58 -24.11 -19.74
C GLU A 813 -10.62 -25.04 -18.51
N ALA A 814 -10.70 -26.35 -18.77
CA ALA A 814 -10.67 -27.38 -17.73
C ALA A 814 -9.41 -27.33 -16.84
N ALA A 815 -8.27 -26.89 -17.39
CA ALA A 815 -7.02 -26.75 -16.65
C ALA A 815 -7.10 -25.63 -15.60
N VAL A 816 -7.65 -24.46 -15.95
CA VAL A 816 -7.82 -23.34 -15.01
C VAL A 816 -8.88 -23.69 -13.97
N LYS A 817 -9.99 -24.33 -14.38
CA LYS A 817 -11.00 -24.86 -13.44
C LYS A 817 -10.41 -25.82 -12.41
N ALA A 818 -9.45 -26.66 -12.81
CA ALA A 818 -8.75 -27.57 -11.89
C ALA A 818 -7.81 -26.81 -10.93
N GLN A 819 -7.13 -25.75 -11.40
CA GLN A 819 -6.30 -24.89 -10.53
C GLN A 819 -7.15 -24.14 -9.49
N VAL A 820 -8.29 -23.58 -9.89
CA VAL A 820 -9.26 -22.95 -8.98
C VAL A 820 -9.82 -23.99 -7.99
N ALA A 821 -10.22 -25.18 -8.47
CA ALA A 821 -10.71 -26.24 -7.58
C ALA A 821 -9.63 -26.70 -6.57
N ALA A 822 -8.34 -26.64 -6.93
CA ALA A 822 -7.25 -26.98 -6.02
C ALA A 822 -7.09 -25.96 -4.88
N THR A 823 -7.49 -24.69 -5.03
CA THR A 823 -7.48 -23.74 -3.90
C THR A 823 -8.57 -24.08 -2.88
N TYR A 824 -9.75 -24.50 -3.35
CA TYR A 824 -10.84 -24.98 -2.50
C TYR A 824 -10.58 -26.37 -1.87
N GLN A 825 -9.55 -27.11 -2.31
CA GLN A 825 -9.13 -28.37 -1.67
C GLN A 825 -8.19 -28.17 -0.49
N GLN A 826 -7.67 -26.95 -0.28
CA GLN A 826 -6.75 -26.64 0.82
C GLN A 826 -7.53 -26.45 2.13
N ASP A 827 -6.90 -26.85 3.24
CA ASP A 827 -7.43 -26.71 4.60
C ASP A 827 -7.23 -25.27 5.11
N HIS A 828 -8.11 -24.37 4.63
CA HIS A 828 -8.17 -22.97 5.04
C HIS A 828 -9.40 -22.72 5.91
N GLU A 829 -9.36 -21.63 6.67
CA GLU A 829 -10.58 -21.10 7.28
C GLU A 829 -11.40 -20.33 6.24
N TYR A 830 -12.56 -20.86 5.86
CA TYR A 830 -13.40 -20.28 4.83
C TYR A 830 -14.43 -19.29 5.39
N VAL A 831 -14.53 -18.13 4.74
CA VAL A 831 -15.57 -17.12 4.97
C VAL A 831 -16.32 -16.90 3.66
N VAL A 832 -17.65 -17.02 3.66
CA VAL A 832 -18.47 -16.95 2.43
C VAL A 832 -19.54 -15.88 2.52
N ILE A 833 -19.82 -15.23 1.37
CA ILE A 833 -20.81 -14.15 1.26
C ILE A 833 -22.26 -14.63 1.02
N ALA A 834 -22.43 -15.92 0.71
CA ALA A 834 -23.71 -16.54 0.35
C ALA A 834 -23.75 -18.00 0.85
N ASN A 835 -24.94 -18.46 1.28
CA ASN A 835 -25.11 -19.81 1.83
C ASN A 835 -24.78 -20.90 0.81
N TRP A 836 -25.17 -20.70 -0.45
CA TRP A 836 -24.91 -21.67 -1.52
C TRP A 836 -23.41 -21.93 -1.76
N ILE A 837 -22.54 -20.94 -1.51
CA ILE A 837 -21.08 -21.10 -1.59
C ILE A 837 -20.59 -21.97 -0.44
N GLY A 838 -21.13 -21.78 0.78
CA GLY A 838 -20.84 -22.64 1.91
C GLY A 838 -21.29 -24.09 1.70
N ASP A 839 -22.44 -24.30 1.05
CA ASP A 839 -22.92 -25.64 0.70
C ASP A 839 -22.08 -26.30 -0.39
N MET A 840 -21.57 -25.54 -1.36
CA MET A 840 -20.60 -26.02 -2.35
C MET A 840 -19.29 -26.45 -1.68
N LEU A 841 -18.73 -25.64 -0.78
CA LEU A 841 -17.53 -26.00 -0.01
C LEU A 841 -17.74 -27.22 0.90
N ARG A 842 -18.91 -27.35 1.54
CA ARG A 842 -19.28 -28.54 2.34
C ARG A 842 -19.41 -29.79 1.47
N SER A 843 -20.17 -29.72 0.38
CA SER A 843 -20.60 -30.91 -0.38
C SER A 843 -19.62 -31.37 -1.46
N GLU A 844 -18.90 -30.45 -2.11
CA GLU A 844 -17.92 -30.77 -3.16
C GLU A 844 -16.49 -30.90 -2.62
N PHE A 845 -16.15 -30.21 -1.52
CA PHE A 845 -14.79 -30.12 -0.99
C PHE A 845 -14.60 -30.63 0.45
N GLY A 846 -15.70 -30.89 1.19
CA GLY A 846 -15.65 -31.51 2.52
C GLY A 846 -15.44 -30.56 3.71
N HIS A 847 -15.54 -29.24 3.51
CA HIS A 847 -15.30 -28.25 4.56
C HIS A 847 -16.48 -28.12 5.53
N GLU A 848 -16.45 -28.85 6.65
CA GLU A 848 -17.55 -28.84 7.63
C GLU A 848 -17.74 -27.46 8.30
N THR A 849 -16.66 -26.72 8.56
CA THR A 849 -16.68 -25.40 9.21
C THR A 849 -16.44 -24.27 8.20
N VAL A 850 -17.50 -23.51 7.90
CA VAL A 850 -17.46 -22.34 7.02
C VAL A 850 -18.20 -21.19 7.70
N HIS A 851 -17.57 -20.02 7.78
CA HIS A 851 -18.18 -18.81 8.34
C HIS A 851 -19.06 -18.11 7.30
N TYR A 852 -20.33 -17.85 7.61
CA TYR A 852 -21.21 -17.07 6.76
C TYR A 852 -21.20 -15.59 7.18
N VAL A 853 -20.87 -14.70 6.25
CA VAL A 853 -20.94 -13.24 6.42
C VAL A 853 -21.81 -12.69 5.30
N PRO A 854 -23.11 -12.40 5.55
CA PRO A 854 -24.01 -11.96 4.49
C PRO A 854 -23.57 -10.63 3.87
N ASN A 855 -23.83 -10.48 2.58
CA ASN A 855 -23.79 -9.17 1.91
C ASN A 855 -24.94 -8.26 2.39
N GLY A 856 -24.75 -6.95 2.28
CA GLY A 856 -25.78 -5.94 2.50
C GLY A 856 -25.96 -5.00 1.31
N ILE A 857 -27.08 -4.28 1.28
CA ILE A 857 -27.32 -3.11 0.44
C ILE A 857 -27.19 -1.84 1.29
N ASP A 858 -26.76 -0.75 0.65
CA ASP A 858 -26.68 0.55 1.29
C ASP A 858 -27.98 1.36 1.05
N PRO A 859 -28.77 1.66 2.11
CA PRO A 859 -30.03 2.37 1.98
C PRO A 859 -29.87 3.87 1.68
N GLU A 860 -28.68 4.45 1.86
CA GLU A 860 -28.38 5.82 1.43
C GLU A 860 -27.95 5.88 -0.04
N MET A 861 -27.43 4.77 -0.58
CA MET A 861 -27.11 4.65 -2.01
C MET A 861 -28.36 4.30 -2.84
N PHE A 862 -29.15 3.32 -2.42
CA PHE A 862 -30.30 2.80 -3.16
C PHE A 862 -31.63 2.97 -2.40
N TYR A 863 -32.43 3.92 -2.86
CA TYR A 863 -33.77 4.20 -2.38
C TYR A 863 -34.64 4.72 -3.56
N PRO A 864 -35.98 4.81 -3.41
CA PRO A 864 -36.85 5.34 -4.48
C PRO A 864 -36.63 6.84 -4.65
N ASP A 865 -36.21 7.25 -5.85
CA ASP A 865 -35.89 8.65 -6.18
C ASP A 865 -36.78 9.18 -7.31
N SER A 866 -36.67 10.48 -7.61
CA SER A 866 -37.33 11.10 -8.76
C SER A 866 -36.81 10.48 -10.07
N PRO A 867 -37.67 10.04 -10.99
CA PRO A 867 -37.24 9.43 -12.24
C PRO A 867 -36.62 10.49 -13.19
N LEU A 868 -35.60 10.08 -13.95
CA LEU A 868 -34.91 10.90 -14.95
C LEU A 868 -35.84 11.41 -16.07
N GLN A 869 -36.96 10.73 -16.26
CA GLN A 869 -38.02 11.06 -17.20
C GLN A 869 -39.33 10.48 -16.64
N GLU A 870 -40.43 11.24 -16.71
CA GLU A 870 -41.75 10.75 -16.34
C GLU A 870 -42.05 9.39 -17.00
N LYS A 871 -42.70 8.51 -16.23
CA LYS A 871 -43.06 7.16 -16.66
C LYS A 871 -44.39 7.23 -17.40
N ASP A 872 -44.46 6.61 -18.58
CA ASP A 872 -45.70 6.46 -19.33
C ASP A 872 -46.42 5.17 -18.89
N PRO A 873 -47.59 5.24 -18.21
CA PRO A 873 -48.33 4.05 -17.78
C PRO A 873 -48.82 3.17 -18.94
N SER A 874 -48.90 3.73 -20.16
CA SER A 874 -49.32 3.00 -21.37
C SER A 874 -48.19 2.25 -22.07
N ARG A 875 -46.92 2.60 -21.81
CA ARG A 875 -45.73 1.99 -22.41
C ARG A 875 -44.64 1.80 -21.35
N PRO A 876 -44.70 0.73 -20.53
CA PRO A 876 -43.76 0.48 -19.44
C PRO A 876 -42.30 0.43 -19.90
N ARG A 877 -41.39 0.84 -19.03
CA ARG A 877 -39.95 0.89 -19.29
C ARG A 877 -39.22 -0.33 -18.71
N VAL A 878 -38.59 -1.09 -19.59
CA VAL A 878 -37.81 -2.28 -19.25
C VAL A 878 -36.31 -1.97 -19.33
N LEU A 879 -35.61 -2.17 -18.21
CA LEU A 879 -34.17 -2.05 -18.08
C LEU A 879 -33.49 -3.41 -18.33
N ILE A 880 -32.42 -3.39 -19.11
CA ILE A 880 -31.46 -4.49 -19.23
C ILE A 880 -30.12 -3.97 -18.69
N GLU A 881 -29.51 -4.68 -17.75
CA GLU A 881 -28.27 -4.26 -17.09
C GLU A 881 -27.21 -5.38 -17.13
N GLY A 882 -25.99 -4.99 -17.49
CA GLY A 882 -24.78 -5.82 -17.40
C GLY A 882 -23.75 -5.47 -18.48
N PRO A 883 -22.45 -5.77 -18.27
CA PRO A 883 -21.46 -5.62 -19.32
C PRO A 883 -21.78 -6.54 -20.51
N ILE A 884 -22.05 -5.93 -21.66
CA ILE A 884 -22.40 -6.61 -22.91
C ILE A 884 -21.24 -7.48 -23.43
N SER A 885 -20.00 -7.09 -23.12
CA SER A 885 -18.79 -7.85 -23.47
C SER A 885 -18.68 -9.21 -22.75
N VAL A 886 -19.46 -9.46 -21.69
CA VAL A 886 -19.35 -10.64 -20.82
C VAL A 886 -20.49 -11.63 -21.14
N PRO A 887 -20.23 -12.76 -21.84
CA PRO A 887 -21.29 -13.61 -22.38
C PRO A 887 -22.24 -14.19 -21.33
N PHE A 888 -21.74 -14.49 -20.12
CA PHE A 888 -22.55 -15.05 -19.03
C PHE A 888 -23.47 -14.03 -18.34
N LYS A 889 -23.39 -12.73 -18.66
CA LYS A 889 -24.35 -11.72 -18.18
C LYS A 889 -25.68 -11.71 -18.96
N GLY A 890 -25.77 -12.45 -20.07
CA GLY A 890 -27.05 -12.74 -20.74
C GLY A 890 -27.73 -11.56 -21.42
N MET A 891 -26.97 -10.49 -21.76
CA MET A 891 -27.51 -9.27 -22.34
C MET A 891 -28.27 -9.51 -23.65
N ALA A 892 -27.76 -10.41 -24.51
CA ALA A 892 -28.42 -10.80 -25.76
C ALA A 892 -29.74 -11.55 -25.50
N ASP A 893 -29.77 -12.54 -24.60
CA ASP A 893 -30.99 -13.26 -24.20
C ASP A 893 -32.06 -12.30 -23.65
N ALA A 894 -31.66 -11.33 -22.82
CA ALA A 894 -32.55 -10.32 -22.28
C ALA A 894 -33.11 -9.40 -23.38
N TYR A 895 -32.26 -8.97 -24.33
CA TYR A 895 -32.69 -8.18 -25.48
C TYR A 895 -33.68 -8.96 -26.37
N GLU A 896 -33.36 -10.23 -26.68
CA GLU A 896 -34.22 -11.13 -27.45
C GLU A 896 -35.60 -11.33 -26.79
N ALA A 897 -35.67 -11.33 -25.46
CA ALA A 897 -36.94 -11.44 -24.74
C ALA A 897 -37.83 -10.20 -25.02
N VAL A 898 -37.28 -8.99 -24.95
CA VAL A 898 -38.06 -7.74 -24.97
C VAL A 898 -38.22 -7.09 -26.35
N LYS A 899 -37.37 -7.41 -27.35
CA LYS A 899 -37.33 -6.68 -28.64
C LYS A 899 -38.65 -6.65 -29.44
N LEU A 900 -39.57 -7.58 -29.16
CA LEU A 900 -40.89 -7.69 -29.79
C LEU A 900 -42.04 -7.16 -28.92
N LEU A 901 -41.75 -6.67 -27.71
CA LEU A 901 -42.75 -6.10 -26.81
C LEU A 901 -42.89 -4.59 -27.05
N ASP A 902 -44.11 -4.07 -26.86
CA ASP A 902 -44.38 -2.64 -26.95
C ASP A 902 -44.04 -1.94 -25.62
N CYS A 903 -42.73 -1.86 -25.36
CA CYS A 903 -42.15 -1.22 -24.18
C CYS A 903 -41.09 -0.20 -24.60
N GLU A 904 -40.67 0.66 -23.66
CA GLU A 904 -39.36 1.32 -23.75
C GLU A 904 -38.27 0.33 -23.34
N ILE A 905 -37.18 0.27 -24.10
CA ILE A 905 -36.01 -0.56 -23.79
C ILE A 905 -34.85 0.36 -23.38
N TRP A 906 -34.46 0.31 -22.12
CA TRP A 906 -33.29 1.02 -21.59
C TRP A 906 -32.17 0.00 -21.32
N ILE A 907 -30.93 0.35 -21.65
CA ILE A 907 -29.77 -0.54 -21.51
C ILE A 907 -28.66 0.16 -20.73
N VAL A 908 -28.12 -0.51 -19.71
CA VAL A 908 -26.91 -0.09 -18.98
C VAL A 908 -25.82 -1.13 -19.20
N SER A 909 -24.62 -0.68 -19.61
CA SER A 909 -23.44 -1.53 -19.78
C SER A 909 -22.20 -0.86 -19.21
N SER A 910 -21.40 -1.59 -18.43
CA SER A 910 -20.08 -1.14 -17.98
C SER A 910 -18.97 -1.44 -18.99
N SER A 911 -19.18 -2.35 -19.95
CA SER A 911 -18.25 -2.58 -21.06
C SER A 911 -18.91 -3.27 -22.26
N GLY A 912 -18.59 -2.79 -23.47
CA GLY A 912 -19.26 -3.18 -24.71
C GLY A 912 -20.59 -2.43 -24.91
N ARG A 913 -20.94 -2.22 -26.18
CA ARG A 913 -22.13 -1.47 -26.61
C ARG A 913 -23.18 -2.40 -27.24
N PRO A 914 -24.48 -2.01 -27.25
CA PRO A 914 -25.51 -2.72 -28.00
C PRO A 914 -25.10 -2.92 -29.46
N GLU A 915 -25.47 -4.06 -30.05
CA GLU A 915 -25.21 -4.27 -31.47
C GLU A 915 -26.02 -3.28 -32.32
N ALA A 916 -25.52 -2.96 -33.53
CA ALA A 916 -26.15 -2.00 -34.43
C ALA A 916 -27.59 -2.36 -34.85
N HIS A 917 -28.02 -3.60 -34.64
CA HIS A 917 -29.37 -4.08 -34.92
C HIS A 917 -30.32 -4.03 -33.70
N TRP A 918 -29.83 -3.64 -32.51
CA TRP A 918 -30.64 -3.59 -31.30
C TRP A 918 -31.47 -2.30 -31.22
N ARG A 919 -32.79 -2.43 -31.14
CA ARG A 919 -33.71 -1.32 -30.81
C ARG A 919 -33.67 -1.01 -29.31
N TYR A 920 -33.21 0.18 -28.95
CA TYR A 920 -33.32 0.72 -27.59
C TYR A 920 -33.76 2.18 -27.62
N ASP A 921 -34.48 2.61 -26.59
CA ASP A 921 -34.93 4.00 -26.40
C ASP A 921 -33.85 4.81 -25.66
N ARG A 922 -33.04 4.17 -24.80
CA ARG A 922 -31.89 4.82 -24.12
C ARG A 922 -30.77 3.82 -23.81
N PHE A 923 -29.52 4.27 -23.97
CA PHE A 923 -28.32 3.53 -23.59
C PHE A 923 -27.47 4.36 -22.63
N PHE A 924 -26.90 3.71 -21.63
CA PHE A 924 -25.96 4.30 -20.68
C PHE A 924 -24.69 3.43 -20.60
N GLU A 925 -23.54 4.07 -20.68
CA GLU A 925 -22.22 3.43 -20.70
C GLU A 925 -21.40 3.91 -19.50
N GLY A 926 -20.78 2.99 -18.76
CA GLY A 926 -19.86 3.36 -17.66
C GLY A 926 -20.51 4.18 -16.54
N VAL A 927 -21.75 3.86 -16.15
CA VAL A 927 -22.52 4.62 -15.16
C VAL A 927 -21.89 4.51 -13.76
N ASP A 928 -21.71 5.65 -13.10
CA ASP A 928 -21.31 5.73 -11.69
C ASP A 928 -22.39 5.12 -10.77
N HIS A 929 -21.96 4.36 -9.75
CA HIS A 929 -22.85 3.71 -8.78
C HIS A 929 -23.85 4.69 -8.15
N ALA A 930 -23.42 5.92 -7.83
CA ALA A 930 -24.30 6.94 -7.26
C ALA A 930 -25.44 7.36 -8.21
N GLN A 931 -25.28 7.18 -9.53
CA GLN A 931 -26.27 7.53 -10.55
C GLN A 931 -27.25 6.38 -10.85
N MET A 932 -26.88 5.13 -10.56
CA MET A 932 -27.72 3.95 -10.83
C MET A 932 -29.08 4.02 -10.13
N ARG A 933 -29.16 4.61 -8.92
CA ARG A 933 -30.43 4.87 -8.20
C ARG A 933 -31.45 5.59 -9.08
N HIS A 934 -31.04 6.61 -9.83
CA HIS A 934 -31.92 7.36 -10.71
C HIS A 934 -32.39 6.52 -11.90
N ILE A 935 -31.53 5.67 -12.46
CA ILE A 935 -31.89 4.79 -13.59
C ILE A 935 -32.89 3.72 -13.14
N TYR A 936 -32.64 3.03 -12.03
CA TYR A 936 -33.58 2.06 -11.47
C TYR A 936 -34.93 2.70 -11.14
N SER A 937 -34.93 3.85 -10.45
CA SER A 937 -36.17 4.59 -10.12
C SER A 937 -36.92 5.07 -11.38
N SER A 938 -36.22 5.25 -12.50
CA SER A 938 -36.82 5.59 -13.79
C SER A 938 -37.51 4.43 -14.49
N CYS A 939 -37.18 3.17 -14.17
CA CYS A 939 -37.64 1.99 -14.89
C CYS A 939 -38.76 1.25 -14.13
N ASP A 940 -39.60 0.49 -14.83
CA ASP A 940 -40.72 -0.24 -14.22
C ASP A 940 -40.39 -1.70 -13.97
N ILE A 941 -39.56 -2.28 -14.84
CA ILE A 941 -39.11 -3.67 -14.80
C ILE A 941 -37.60 -3.70 -15.09
N LEU A 942 -36.81 -4.36 -14.25
CA LEU A 942 -35.47 -4.86 -14.58
C LEU A 942 -35.61 -6.31 -15.09
N LEU A 943 -35.04 -6.59 -16.26
CA LEU A 943 -34.85 -7.96 -16.76
C LEU A 943 -33.37 -8.35 -16.62
N LYS A 944 -33.09 -9.33 -15.77
CA LYS A 944 -31.72 -9.82 -15.50
C LYS A 944 -31.59 -11.29 -15.90
N MET A 945 -30.87 -11.57 -16.99
CA MET A 945 -30.69 -12.92 -17.56
C MET A 945 -29.28 -13.50 -17.34
N SER A 946 -28.56 -13.03 -16.31
CA SER A 946 -27.25 -13.57 -15.96
C SER A 946 -27.29 -15.06 -15.64
N ARG A 947 -26.31 -15.80 -16.15
CA ARG A 947 -26.08 -17.24 -15.87
C ARG A 947 -25.12 -17.47 -14.70
N VAL A 948 -24.30 -16.48 -14.36
CA VAL A 948 -23.38 -16.48 -13.21
C VAL A 948 -23.55 -15.18 -12.44
N GLU A 949 -23.94 -15.30 -11.18
CA GLU A 949 -23.94 -14.24 -10.16
C GLU A 949 -23.57 -14.86 -8.82
N SER A 950 -22.71 -14.17 -8.07
CA SER A 950 -22.29 -14.54 -6.72
C SER A 950 -23.39 -14.30 -5.69
N PHE A 951 -23.79 -13.03 -5.64
CA PHE A 951 -24.91 -12.46 -4.92
C PHE A 951 -25.51 -11.47 -5.90
N ALA A 952 -26.77 -11.67 -6.30
CA ALA A 952 -27.36 -10.92 -7.41
C ALA A 952 -27.72 -9.49 -6.96
N TYR A 953 -26.75 -8.59 -6.91
CA TYR A 953 -26.93 -7.21 -6.46
C TYR A 953 -27.95 -6.39 -7.30
N PRO A 954 -27.87 -6.35 -8.66
CA PRO A 954 -28.72 -5.45 -9.45
C PRO A 954 -30.23 -5.62 -9.25
N PRO A 955 -30.78 -6.86 -9.12
CA PRO A 955 -32.17 -7.04 -8.69
C PRO A 955 -32.52 -6.48 -7.31
N LEU A 956 -31.63 -6.59 -6.32
CA LEU A 956 -31.86 -6.08 -4.97
C LEU A 956 -31.84 -4.53 -4.95
N GLU A 957 -30.92 -3.94 -5.70
CA GLU A 957 -30.84 -2.49 -5.95
C GLU A 957 -32.09 -1.97 -6.68
N ALA A 958 -32.54 -2.67 -7.73
CA ALA A 958 -33.74 -2.35 -8.47
C ALA A 958 -34.99 -2.38 -7.56
N MET A 959 -35.13 -3.41 -6.73
CA MET A 959 -36.21 -3.49 -5.73
C MET A 959 -36.14 -2.34 -4.72
N ALA A 960 -34.94 -1.95 -4.25
CA ALA A 960 -34.76 -0.84 -3.32
C ALA A 960 -35.21 0.52 -3.92
N CYS A 961 -35.02 0.68 -5.23
CA CYS A 961 -35.50 1.84 -6.00
C CYS A 961 -36.97 1.73 -6.47
N GLY A 962 -37.67 0.63 -6.16
CA GLY A 962 -39.09 0.44 -6.50
C GLY A 962 -39.34 -0.07 -7.92
N CYS A 963 -38.32 -0.61 -8.58
CA CYS A 963 -38.41 -1.27 -9.88
C CYS A 963 -38.75 -2.76 -9.68
N ASN A 964 -39.67 -3.30 -10.50
CA ASN A 964 -40.00 -4.74 -10.45
C ASN A 964 -38.89 -5.56 -11.10
N VAL A 965 -38.78 -6.85 -10.77
CA VAL A 965 -37.71 -7.70 -11.30
C VAL A 965 -38.27 -8.93 -12.00
N VAL A 966 -37.66 -9.25 -13.15
CA VAL A 966 -37.64 -10.59 -13.75
C VAL A 966 -36.20 -11.10 -13.70
N LEU A 967 -35.98 -12.24 -13.04
CA LEU A 967 -34.65 -12.82 -12.82
C LEU A 967 -34.56 -14.23 -13.41
N GLY A 968 -33.61 -14.42 -14.34
CA GLY A 968 -33.20 -15.73 -14.82
C GLY A 968 -32.56 -16.55 -13.70
N GLU A 969 -32.80 -17.86 -13.71
CA GLU A 969 -32.34 -18.76 -12.66
C GLU A 969 -30.81 -18.79 -12.56
N VAL A 970 -30.30 -18.34 -11.42
CA VAL A 970 -28.87 -18.19 -11.13
C VAL A 970 -28.60 -18.45 -9.65
N ARG A 971 -27.45 -19.07 -9.32
CA ARG A 971 -27.09 -19.48 -7.96
C ARG A 971 -27.17 -18.31 -6.96
N GLY A 972 -26.53 -17.16 -7.25
CA GLY A 972 -26.57 -15.98 -6.39
C GLY A 972 -27.93 -15.29 -6.21
N GLY A 973 -28.99 -15.77 -6.87
CA GLY A 973 -30.36 -15.33 -6.61
C GLY A 973 -31.00 -16.03 -5.41
N VAL A 974 -30.58 -17.25 -5.05
CA VAL A 974 -31.31 -18.10 -4.08
C VAL A 974 -31.36 -17.53 -2.66
N GLU A 975 -30.46 -16.61 -2.32
CA GLU A 975 -30.38 -15.99 -0.99
C GLU A 975 -31.65 -15.19 -0.65
N TYR A 976 -32.27 -14.51 -1.62
CA TYR A 976 -33.46 -13.66 -1.38
C TYR A 976 -34.56 -13.76 -2.45
N ALA A 977 -34.28 -14.28 -3.64
CA ALA A 977 -35.23 -14.30 -4.76
C ALA A 977 -36.33 -15.35 -4.56
N GLN A 978 -37.56 -14.90 -4.37
CA GLN A 978 -38.73 -15.76 -4.19
C GLN A 978 -39.75 -15.50 -5.31
N ASP A 979 -39.95 -16.53 -6.15
CA ASP A 979 -40.84 -16.45 -7.30
C ASP A 979 -42.29 -16.15 -6.89
N GLU A 980 -42.94 -15.29 -7.67
CA GLU A 980 -44.24 -14.68 -7.40
C GLU A 980 -44.38 -13.94 -6.06
N VAL A 981 -43.35 -13.85 -5.21
CA VAL A 981 -43.38 -13.15 -3.92
C VAL A 981 -42.79 -11.76 -4.03
N ASN A 982 -41.51 -11.64 -4.40
CA ASN A 982 -40.80 -10.36 -4.54
C ASN A 982 -40.30 -10.10 -5.97
N LEU A 983 -40.22 -11.13 -6.82
CA LEU A 983 -39.89 -11.02 -8.24
C LEU A 983 -40.54 -12.16 -9.04
N LEU A 984 -40.39 -12.15 -10.37
CA LEU A 984 -40.69 -13.32 -11.21
C LEU A 984 -39.39 -14.05 -11.59
N LYS A 985 -39.31 -15.35 -11.30
CA LYS A 985 -38.20 -16.20 -11.76
C LYS A 985 -38.51 -16.80 -13.14
N VAL A 986 -37.47 -16.96 -13.94
CA VAL A 986 -37.52 -17.69 -15.22
C VAL A 986 -36.34 -18.64 -15.35
N GLY A 987 -36.45 -19.68 -16.18
CA GLY A 987 -35.38 -20.66 -16.39
C GLY A 987 -34.09 -20.02 -16.90
N ALA A 988 -32.95 -20.64 -16.57
CA ALA A 988 -31.63 -20.15 -16.99
C ALA A 988 -31.52 -20.10 -18.53
N GLY A 989 -31.45 -18.88 -19.09
CA GLY A 989 -31.45 -18.66 -20.55
C GLY A 989 -32.79 -18.85 -21.26
N ASP A 990 -33.92 -19.01 -20.55
CA ASP A 990 -35.23 -19.15 -21.18
C ASP A 990 -35.80 -17.79 -21.61
N VAL A 991 -35.43 -17.39 -22.84
CA VAL A 991 -35.91 -16.17 -23.52
C VAL A 991 -37.44 -16.14 -23.68
N ALA A 992 -38.10 -17.30 -23.85
CA ALA A 992 -39.53 -17.37 -24.06
C ALA A 992 -40.29 -17.13 -22.75
N GLN A 993 -39.85 -17.74 -21.66
CA GLN A 993 -40.38 -17.51 -20.33
C GLN A 993 -40.08 -16.08 -19.84
N ALA A 994 -38.86 -15.56 -20.10
CA ALA A 994 -38.50 -14.16 -19.84
C ALA A 994 -39.47 -13.18 -20.53
N ARG A 995 -39.75 -13.38 -21.82
CA ARG A 995 -40.72 -12.57 -22.57
C ARG A 995 -42.12 -12.64 -21.97
N ALA A 996 -42.57 -13.85 -21.58
CA ALA A 996 -43.88 -14.04 -20.96
C ALA A 996 -43.98 -13.36 -19.58
N ALA A 997 -42.93 -13.42 -18.77
CA ALA A 997 -42.86 -12.77 -17.47
C ALA A 997 -42.88 -11.24 -17.58
N VAL A 998 -42.09 -10.65 -18.49
CA VAL A 998 -42.12 -9.20 -18.76
C VAL A 998 -43.48 -8.78 -19.29
N ALA A 999 -44.07 -9.50 -20.26
CA ALA A 999 -45.41 -9.19 -20.77
C ALA A 999 -46.51 -9.28 -19.69
N ARG A 1000 -46.41 -10.24 -18.76
CA ARG A 1000 -47.30 -10.35 -17.61
C ARG A 1000 -47.17 -9.13 -16.69
N LEU A 1001 -45.94 -8.72 -16.35
CA LEU A 1001 -45.72 -7.51 -15.56
C LEU A 1001 -46.17 -6.23 -16.28
N MET A 1002 -46.08 -6.16 -17.61
CA MET A 1002 -46.64 -5.02 -18.38
C MET A 1002 -48.17 -4.96 -18.29
N ALA A 1003 -48.86 -6.11 -18.34
CA ALA A 1003 -50.32 -6.19 -18.34
C ALA A 1003 -50.97 -6.12 -16.95
N ASP A 1004 -50.31 -6.60 -15.89
CA ASP A 1004 -50.90 -6.71 -14.54
C ASP A 1004 -50.28 -5.69 -13.57
N GLU A 1005 -50.95 -4.55 -13.43
CA GLU A 1005 -50.59 -3.49 -12.47
C GLU A 1005 -50.69 -3.95 -11.01
N SER A 1006 -51.65 -4.83 -10.70
CA SER A 1006 -51.84 -5.33 -9.32
C SER A 1006 -50.69 -6.24 -8.89
N LEU A 1007 -50.16 -7.03 -9.84
CA LEU A 1007 -48.96 -7.84 -9.65
C LEU A 1007 -47.73 -6.95 -9.45
N ARG A 1008 -47.54 -5.92 -10.28
CA ARG A 1008 -46.43 -4.96 -10.12
C ARG A 1008 -46.44 -4.32 -8.74
N GLU A 1009 -47.59 -3.80 -8.29
CA GLU A 1009 -47.66 -3.13 -6.99
C GLU A 1009 -47.37 -4.10 -5.83
N ARG A 1010 -47.89 -5.32 -5.91
CA ARG A 1010 -47.65 -6.37 -4.90
C ARG A 1010 -46.18 -6.78 -4.83
N LEU A 1011 -45.53 -7.05 -5.96
CA LEU A 1011 -44.11 -7.43 -6.00
C LEU A 1011 -43.22 -6.28 -5.54
N ARG A 1012 -43.52 -5.03 -5.94
CA ARG A 1012 -42.79 -3.83 -5.51
C ARG A 1012 -42.79 -3.64 -3.98
N LEU A 1013 -43.96 -3.81 -3.35
CA LEU A 1013 -44.07 -3.71 -1.88
C LEU A 1013 -43.29 -4.84 -1.17
N ALA A 1014 -43.40 -6.08 -1.65
CA ALA A 1014 -42.62 -7.21 -1.14
C ALA A 1014 -41.10 -7.07 -1.40
N GLY A 1015 -40.71 -6.39 -2.48
CA GLY A 1015 -39.34 -6.00 -2.77
C GLY A 1015 -38.76 -5.06 -1.71
N TYR A 1016 -39.51 -4.04 -1.29
CA TYR A 1016 -39.11 -3.18 -0.17
C TYR A 1016 -38.99 -3.94 1.16
N GLU A 1017 -39.90 -4.87 1.44
CA GLU A 1017 -39.81 -5.73 2.64
C GLU A 1017 -38.58 -6.65 2.58
N THR A 1018 -38.25 -7.17 1.40
CA THR A 1018 -37.03 -7.96 1.16
C THR A 1018 -35.79 -7.13 1.45
N VAL A 1019 -35.66 -5.95 0.83
CA VAL A 1019 -34.49 -5.05 0.94
C VAL A 1019 -34.17 -4.68 2.38
N ARG A 1020 -35.18 -4.43 3.23
CA ARG A 1020 -34.99 -4.10 4.65
C ARG A 1020 -34.21 -5.16 5.44
N ASN A 1021 -34.32 -6.42 5.04
CA ASN A 1021 -33.66 -7.55 5.71
C ASN A 1021 -32.20 -7.75 5.27
N TRP A 1022 -31.75 -7.07 4.21
CA TRP A 1022 -30.43 -7.25 3.61
C TRP A 1022 -29.54 -6.00 3.79
N ASN A 1023 -29.36 -5.56 5.04
CA ASN A 1023 -28.53 -4.40 5.36
C ASN A 1023 -27.12 -4.81 5.86
N TRP A 1024 -26.19 -3.87 5.86
CA TRP A 1024 -24.79 -4.11 6.29
C TRP A 1024 -24.61 -4.34 7.81
N GLU A 1025 -25.62 -4.13 8.66
CA GLU A 1025 -25.51 -4.35 10.12
C GLU A 1025 -25.32 -5.84 10.44
N ALA A 1026 -26.10 -6.72 9.80
CA ALA A 1026 -25.95 -8.17 9.93
C ALA A 1026 -24.56 -8.65 9.47
N SER A 1027 -24.05 -8.04 8.40
CA SER A 1027 -22.70 -8.26 7.89
C SER A 1027 -21.62 -7.84 8.90
N SER A 1028 -21.83 -6.68 9.53
CA SER A 1028 -20.97 -6.13 10.60
C SER A 1028 -20.86 -7.08 11.78
N VAL A 1029 -22.00 -7.57 12.28
CA VAL A 1029 -22.06 -8.52 13.40
C VAL A 1029 -21.41 -9.85 13.03
N ALA A 1030 -21.71 -10.40 11.84
CA ALA A 1030 -21.14 -11.67 11.38
C ALA A 1030 -19.62 -11.60 11.19
N MET A 1031 -19.10 -10.55 10.54
CA MET A 1031 -17.65 -10.32 10.41
C MET A 1031 -16.99 -10.16 11.78
N THR A 1032 -17.61 -9.44 12.72
CA THR A 1032 -17.10 -9.31 14.10
C THR A 1032 -16.99 -10.67 14.80
N ALA A 1033 -17.94 -11.58 14.57
CA ALA A 1033 -17.88 -12.94 15.10
C ALA A 1033 -16.75 -13.78 14.46
N VAL A 1034 -16.42 -13.55 13.18
CA VAL A 1034 -15.21 -14.12 12.54
C VAL A 1034 -13.94 -13.61 13.23
N LEU A 1035 -13.88 -12.31 13.56
CA LEU A 1035 -12.69 -11.72 14.21
C LEU A 1035 -12.43 -12.26 15.63
N ALA A 1036 -13.45 -12.71 16.35
CA ALA A 1036 -13.31 -13.19 17.72
C ALA A 1036 -12.39 -14.43 17.77
N ASP A 1037 -11.42 -14.45 18.69
CA ASP A 1037 -10.54 -15.62 18.84
C ASP A 1037 -11.21 -16.69 19.72
N THR A 1038 -11.22 -17.93 19.22
CA THR A 1038 -12.08 -19.03 19.69
C THR A 1038 -11.82 -19.52 21.12
N GLN A 1039 -10.80 -19.00 21.83
CA GLN A 1039 -10.53 -19.34 23.23
C GLN A 1039 -10.51 -18.17 24.24
N GLU A 1040 -10.38 -16.90 23.84
CA GLU A 1040 -10.35 -15.78 24.80
C GLU A 1040 -11.59 -14.85 24.73
N ASP A 1041 -12.14 -14.57 23.55
CA ASP A 1041 -13.23 -13.59 23.40
C ASP A 1041 -14.64 -14.19 23.57
N ASN A 1042 -14.80 -15.51 23.42
CA ASN A 1042 -16.10 -16.22 23.49
C ASN A 1042 -16.85 -16.04 24.83
N TYR A 1043 -16.17 -15.66 25.91
CA TYR A 1043 -16.82 -15.37 27.20
C TYR A 1043 -17.72 -14.12 27.13
N VAL A 1044 -17.37 -13.13 26.29
CA VAL A 1044 -18.13 -11.87 26.16
C VAL A 1044 -19.31 -12.02 25.20
N ALA A 1045 -19.12 -12.70 24.06
CA ALA A 1045 -20.20 -12.97 23.10
C ALA A 1045 -21.37 -13.75 23.74
N SER A 1046 -21.08 -14.65 24.70
CA SER A 1046 -22.08 -15.42 25.44
C SER A 1046 -22.99 -14.61 26.38
N GLN A 1047 -22.74 -13.31 26.56
CA GLN A 1047 -23.55 -12.42 27.42
C GLN A 1047 -24.29 -11.30 26.67
N ALA A 1048 -24.28 -11.29 25.33
CA ALA A 1048 -25.22 -10.47 24.58
C ALA A 1048 -26.67 -10.97 24.86
N PRO A 1049 -27.62 -10.08 25.18
CA PRO A 1049 -28.98 -10.51 25.52
C PRO A 1049 -29.67 -11.09 24.28
N SER A 1050 -30.07 -12.35 24.35
CA SER A 1050 -30.87 -13.04 23.34
C SER A 1050 -32.30 -12.48 23.32
N GLY A 1051 -32.48 -11.31 22.71
CA GLY A 1051 -33.77 -10.67 22.48
C GLY A 1051 -34.37 -11.09 21.15
N SER A 1052 -35.33 -12.01 21.16
CA SER A 1052 -36.13 -12.33 19.98
C SER A 1052 -37.04 -11.16 19.60
N LEU A 1053 -36.73 -10.48 18.49
CA LEU A 1053 -37.62 -9.48 17.87
C LEU A 1053 -38.74 -10.12 17.04
N LEU A 1054 -39.37 -11.17 17.58
CA LEU A 1054 -40.55 -11.85 17.04
C LEU A 1054 -41.39 -12.40 18.21
N ASP A 1055 -42.13 -11.53 18.90
CA ASP A 1055 -43.47 -11.78 19.45
C ASP A 1055 -43.94 -10.62 20.35
N ALA A 1056 -44.90 -9.82 19.87
CA ALA A 1056 -46.07 -9.29 20.61
C ALA A 1056 -46.74 -8.12 19.86
N SER A 1057 -47.96 -8.39 19.37
CA SER A 1057 -49.13 -7.50 19.17
C SER A 1057 -48.94 -5.97 19.22
#